data_AF-A0A851QW47-F1
#
_entry.id   AF-A0A851QW47-F1
#
_cell.length_a   1.000
_cell.length_b   1.000
_cell.length_c   1.000
_cell.angle_alpha   90.00
_cell.angle_beta   90.00
_cell.angle_gamma   90.00
#
_symmetry.space_group_name_H-M   'P 1'
#
loop_
_entity.id
_entity.type
_entity.pdbx_description
1 polymer ?
#
loop_
_entity_poly.entity_id
_entity_poly.type
_entity_poly.pdbx_seq_one_letter_code
_entity_poly.pdbx_strand_id
1 'polypeptide(L)'
;MGVTLARAAQWTPAGSGTGTLEITPLNESLLNQIVKFAEDFSTKHPQEAAYVFREPLEWKTQLDSSAFGEGYEINEATVQSEAKHKDGQPLLTLSASTLRVRSFDQLSRLLRIAMEKKLKEAQACLEANRDPIVKILGPEYGTVEGEDMSILHLFDKVKKESDIEAELKMKIILLLHQLDLQVLNSSLKQISQDVRLNPAAVNNEVNLLRNFTGQGEDTVLESLEYTSDYIFSNGCRAPPWRQVHGEICYLVIKPHDTDPLNITCSTAGVFLNGVKPAHKKNYQHVEDAEISDQAQSFHDFPENRRKGKVCGKGKSSSARSPGERSKPCMKWMSIRSSLNHSMLKNILGNIISVFFFFFFNKSKSSSDKAPKKDSEEGKHMTTKKKASGKSKTVKIKEASKWYGKPSSSLEDLGESSSETDEDEQPVRRQEGNTDLSAEYWGIQKLAKYVKGGDPTATVIALCSMRDFNLSQETCQLAIRDTGCLEVLINLLDTEEIKCQAGSLKILKEISQNILIRHAIADLGGLEIMVKILDSLDTNLKCLAAETIANVARFKRARKTVRQHGGIKKLVELLDCVSVGSSYQGKDAETARCGALALWSCSKSTKNKKAIRRAGGIPLLARWLKCSHTNILIPVVGTLQECASEPSYRLAIRTEGMIENLVKNLSSEHEELQMHCASAIFKCAEDEETRDLVRKHEGLQPLSDLLGNSENKQLLAAVTGAIWKCAISRENVLKFQEYKTVETLVTLLTDQPEEVLINVIGALGECCQEQENRGTIRRCGGIAPIVKLLTATNQALLVNVNKAVGGCAMEPENMLIIDSLDGVRLLWSLLKNPNPDVQASAAWALCPCVENAKNSGEMVRSFVGGLELIVNLLKSKDKEVLTSVCAAIANIAKDEENLAVMTDHGVVPLLSRLANTNNNKLRRHLAEAIAHCCMWGSNRVAFGETKAVAPLARYLKSKDPLVHRATALALYQLSEDPNNCVIMHENGVVKLLLAMVGSTDDTLQEAAAGCIANIRRLALATEKAKYG
;
A
#
# COMPACT_ATOMS: atom_id res chain seq x y z
N MET A 1 -12.32 36.53 -6.70
CA MET A 1 -11.27 35.74 -6.03
C MET A 1 -11.01 34.46 -6.81
N GLY A 2 -9.78 33.95 -6.82
CA GLY A 2 -9.53 32.54 -7.19
C GLY A 2 -10.19 31.58 -6.19
N VAL A 3 -10.49 30.35 -6.62
CA VAL A 3 -11.18 29.33 -5.81
C VAL A 3 -10.36 28.99 -4.56
N THR A 4 -9.03 28.98 -4.66
CA THR A 4 -8.13 28.76 -3.52
C THR A 4 -8.26 29.85 -2.47
N LEU A 5 -8.21 31.13 -2.87
CA LEU A 5 -8.30 32.27 -1.95
C LEU A 5 -9.69 32.38 -1.29
N ALA A 6 -10.73 31.88 -1.96
CA ALA A 6 -12.10 31.88 -1.43
C ALA A 6 -12.44 30.66 -0.55
N ARG A 7 -11.77 29.51 -0.71
CA ARG A 7 -12.15 28.24 -0.05
C ARG A 7 -11.07 27.56 0.78
N ALA A 8 -9.79 27.88 0.57
CA ALA A 8 -8.66 27.19 1.23
C ALA A 8 -7.74 28.14 2.02
N ALA A 9 -7.64 29.42 1.62
CA ALA A 9 -6.93 30.42 2.40
C ALA A 9 -7.68 30.76 3.70
N GLN A 10 -6.95 30.91 4.80
CA GLN A 10 -7.51 31.21 6.13
C GLN A 10 -7.53 32.73 6.34
N TRP A 11 -8.71 33.29 6.58
CA TRP A 11 -8.93 34.73 6.76
C TRP A 11 -9.39 35.04 8.18
N THR A 12 -8.91 36.14 8.74
CA THR A 12 -9.29 36.55 10.11
C THR A 12 -10.81 36.75 10.21
N PRO A 13 -11.46 36.24 11.27
CA PRO A 13 -12.92 36.32 11.41
C PRO A 13 -13.36 37.79 11.50
N ALA A 14 -14.23 38.19 10.58
CA ALA A 14 -14.55 39.59 10.36
C ALA A 14 -15.30 40.23 11.54
N GLY A 15 -14.59 41.09 12.28
CA GLY A 15 -15.18 42.23 12.98
C GLY A 15 -15.64 43.31 11.99
N SER A 16 -15.79 44.55 12.45
CA SER A 16 -16.22 45.69 11.62
C SER A 16 -15.11 46.25 10.71
N GLY A 17 -14.41 45.38 9.98
CA GLY A 17 -13.29 45.73 9.11
C GLY A 17 -12.99 44.66 8.06
N THR A 18 -12.10 44.98 7.11
CA THR A 18 -11.68 44.04 6.07
C THR A 18 -10.78 42.95 6.65
N GLY A 19 -11.27 41.71 6.73
CA GLY A 19 -10.47 40.55 7.13
C GLY A 19 -9.20 40.40 6.30
N THR A 20 -8.11 40.08 7.00
CA THR A 20 -6.74 39.86 6.52
C THR A 20 -6.44 38.36 6.41
N LEU A 21 -5.36 37.97 5.73
CA LEU A 21 -4.88 36.59 5.75
C LEU A 21 -4.27 36.28 7.13
N GLU A 22 -4.58 35.10 7.67
CA GLU A 22 -4.00 34.63 8.93
C GLU A 22 -2.55 34.15 8.72
N ILE A 23 -1.69 34.32 9.74
CA ILE A 23 -0.31 33.82 9.70
C ILE A 23 -0.34 32.34 10.06
N THR A 24 -0.53 31.49 9.06
CA THR A 24 -0.57 30.02 9.20
C THR A 24 0.35 29.34 8.19
N PRO A 25 0.87 28.13 8.48
CA PRO A 25 1.73 27.39 7.53
C PRO A 25 1.04 27.05 6.20
N LEU A 26 -0.30 27.01 6.18
CA LEU A 26 -1.10 26.82 4.97
C LEU A 26 -1.10 28.08 4.10
N ASN A 27 -1.37 29.25 4.70
CA ASN A 27 -1.31 30.53 4.01
C ASN A 27 0.11 30.88 3.57
N GLU A 28 1.14 30.56 4.36
CA GLU A 28 2.54 30.75 4.00
C GLU A 28 2.95 29.86 2.81
N SER A 29 2.52 28.59 2.79
CA SER A 29 2.69 27.68 1.64
C SER A 29 2.01 28.20 0.38
N LEU A 30 0.79 28.73 0.50
CA LEU A 30 0.02 29.36 -0.58
C LEU A 30 0.70 30.62 -1.12
N LEU A 31 1.15 31.52 -0.23
CA LEU A 31 1.82 32.76 -0.62
C LEU A 31 3.16 32.49 -1.31
N ASN A 32 3.94 31.50 -0.84
CA ASN A 32 5.18 31.09 -1.50
C ASN A 32 4.94 30.57 -2.94
N GLN A 33 3.86 29.82 -3.18
CA GLN A 33 3.51 29.33 -4.52
C GLN A 33 3.09 30.49 -5.46
N ILE A 34 2.29 31.44 -4.97
CA ILE A 34 1.88 32.63 -5.74
C ILE A 34 3.07 33.54 -6.06
N VAL A 35 3.95 33.79 -5.07
CA VAL A 35 5.19 34.57 -5.25
C VAL A 35 6.07 33.92 -6.31
N LYS A 36 6.31 32.60 -6.22
CA LYS A 36 7.15 31.87 -7.19
C LYS A 36 6.58 31.96 -8.62
N PHE A 37 5.26 31.83 -8.78
CA PHE A 37 4.62 31.99 -10.09
C PHE A 37 4.85 33.40 -10.67
N ALA A 38 4.70 34.45 -9.84
CA ALA A 38 4.89 35.83 -10.28
C ALA A 38 6.36 36.19 -10.56
N GLU A 39 7.31 35.68 -9.78
CA GLU A 39 8.76 35.84 -10.04
C GLU A 39 9.20 35.16 -11.34
N ASP A 40 8.64 33.99 -11.65
CA ASP A 40 8.91 33.22 -12.87
C ASP A 40 8.18 33.76 -14.11
N PHE A 41 7.09 34.54 -13.96
CA PHE A 41 6.15 34.83 -15.05
C PHE A 41 6.81 35.48 -16.27
N SER A 42 7.61 36.54 -16.10
CA SER A 42 8.35 37.19 -17.19
C SER A 42 9.30 36.26 -17.94
N THR A 43 9.83 35.23 -17.28
CA THR A 43 10.81 34.31 -17.89
C THR A 43 10.16 33.16 -18.65
N LYS A 44 8.93 32.80 -18.29
CA LYS A 44 8.17 31.69 -18.91
C LYS A 44 7.16 32.18 -19.95
N HIS A 45 6.59 33.36 -19.75
CA HIS A 45 5.46 33.91 -20.51
C HIS A 45 5.71 35.38 -20.87
N PRO A 46 6.75 35.71 -21.67
CA PRO A 46 7.18 37.08 -21.91
C PRO A 46 6.18 37.93 -22.71
N GLN A 47 5.32 37.30 -23.53
CA GLN A 47 4.28 38.02 -24.28
C GLN A 47 3.11 38.41 -23.36
N GLU A 48 2.70 37.48 -22.50
CA GLU A 48 1.67 37.67 -21.48
C GLU A 48 2.16 38.60 -20.36
N ALA A 49 3.46 38.61 -20.05
CA ALA A 49 4.05 39.47 -19.02
C ALA A 49 4.00 40.97 -19.39
N ALA A 50 4.02 41.26 -20.69
CA ALA A 50 3.88 42.60 -21.26
C ALA A 50 2.41 43.08 -21.34
N TYR A 51 1.42 42.22 -21.05
CA TYR A 51 0.02 42.61 -21.03
C TYR A 51 -0.25 43.66 -19.94
N VAL A 52 -1.01 44.70 -20.30
CA VAL A 52 -1.28 45.85 -19.42
C VAL A 52 -2.65 45.71 -18.77
N PHE A 53 -2.68 45.75 -17.45
CA PHE A 53 -3.87 45.60 -16.62
C PHE A 53 -4.82 46.79 -16.81
N ARG A 54 -6.11 46.49 -16.99
CA ARG A 54 -7.19 47.48 -17.15
C ARG A 54 -7.20 48.48 -15.98
N GLU A 55 -7.08 47.97 -14.77
CA GLU A 55 -6.89 48.73 -13.53
C GLU A 55 -5.58 48.31 -12.83
N PRO A 56 -4.89 49.23 -12.14
CA PRO A 56 -3.70 48.87 -11.36
C PRO A 56 -4.07 47.99 -10.15
N LEU A 57 -3.26 46.94 -9.91
CA LEU A 57 -3.19 46.33 -8.59
C LEU A 57 -2.58 47.38 -7.64
N GLU A 58 -3.28 47.70 -6.56
CA GLU A 58 -2.94 48.83 -5.67
C GLU A 58 -2.91 48.38 -4.21
N TRP A 59 -1.81 48.65 -3.49
CA TRP A 59 -1.67 48.31 -2.07
C TRP A 59 -0.68 49.23 -1.34
N LYS A 60 -0.66 49.14 -0.01
CA LYS A 60 0.34 49.82 0.82
C LYS A 60 1.59 48.96 0.94
N THR A 61 2.72 49.48 0.51
CA THR A 61 4.00 48.77 0.48
C THR A 61 4.88 49.13 1.69
N GLN A 62 5.77 48.23 2.06
CA GLN A 62 6.87 48.46 3.02
C GLN A 62 8.21 48.68 2.31
N LEU A 63 8.19 49.04 1.02
CA LEU A 63 9.36 49.39 0.21
C LEU A 63 9.52 50.92 0.14
N ASP A 64 10.71 51.38 0.50
CA ASP A 64 11.14 52.78 0.39
C ASP A 64 11.52 53.13 -1.06
N SER A 65 11.49 54.42 -1.42
CA SER A 65 11.88 54.87 -2.77
C SER A 65 13.33 54.52 -3.14
N SER A 66 14.21 54.36 -2.15
CA SER A 66 15.60 53.91 -2.27
C SER A 66 15.79 52.41 -2.57
N ALA A 67 14.72 51.60 -2.54
CA ALA A 67 14.80 50.19 -2.93
C ALA A 67 14.80 49.99 -4.46
N PHE A 68 14.43 51.01 -5.23
CA PHE A 68 14.35 50.95 -6.69
C PHE A 68 15.66 51.40 -7.33
N GLY A 69 16.01 50.82 -8.48
CA GLY A 69 17.26 51.08 -9.21
C GLY A 69 17.01 51.37 -10.70
N GLU A 70 17.90 50.89 -11.56
CA GLU A 70 17.79 51.03 -13.02
C GLU A 70 16.43 50.57 -13.57
N GLY A 71 15.84 51.32 -14.51
CA GLY A 71 14.48 51.09 -15.02
C GLY A 71 13.40 51.95 -14.34
N TYR A 72 13.75 52.80 -13.38
CA TYR A 72 12.83 53.63 -12.59
C TYR A 72 13.30 55.09 -12.42
N GLU A 73 12.39 56.02 -12.69
CA GLU A 73 12.53 57.45 -12.38
C GLU A 73 12.16 57.69 -10.91
N ILE A 74 13.08 58.22 -10.09
CA ILE A 74 12.92 58.40 -8.64
C ILE A 74 12.99 59.89 -8.29
N ASN A 75 11.92 60.43 -7.67
CA ASN A 75 11.82 61.83 -7.24
C ASN A 75 11.32 61.91 -5.79
N GLU A 76 12.25 62.16 -4.85
CA GLU A 76 12.05 62.30 -3.39
C GLU A 76 11.15 61.21 -2.75
N ALA A 77 9.83 61.40 -2.79
CA ALA A 77 8.81 60.50 -2.22
C ALA A 77 8.00 59.72 -3.27
N THR A 78 8.45 59.69 -4.52
CA THR A 78 7.77 59.01 -5.65
C THR A 78 8.74 58.21 -6.52
N VAL A 79 8.23 57.11 -7.11
CA VAL A 79 8.95 56.28 -8.09
C VAL A 79 8.01 56.01 -9.27
N GLN A 80 8.51 56.03 -10.50
CA GLN A 80 7.77 55.67 -11.72
C GLN A 80 8.63 54.75 -12.60
N SER A 81 8.04 53.75 -13.25
CA SER A 81 8.79 52.95 -14.23
C SER A 81 9.06 53.71 -15.52
N GLU A 82 10.25 53.55 -16.09
CA GLU A 82 10.58 54.03 -17.45
C GLU A 82 9.63 53.41 -18.49
N ALA A 83 9.23 52.15 -18.27
CA ALA A 83 8.22 51.46 -19.06
C ALA A 83 6.84 52.11 -18.89
N LYS A 84 6.26 52.57 -20.01
CA LYS A 84 5.02 53.38 -20.07
C LYS A 84 4.01 52.76 -21.03
N HIS A 85 2.71 52.94 -20.75
CA HIS A 85 1.61 52.54 -21.62
C HIS A 85 1.55 53.42 -22.89
N LYS A 86 0.69 53.05 -23.85
CA LYS A 86 0.44 53.80 -25.09
C LYS A 86 0.06 55.28 -24.84
N ASP A 87 -0.57 55.57 -23.70
CA ASP A 87 -0.97 56.93 -23.28
C ASP A 87 0.11 57.65 -22.44
N GLY A 88 1.34 57.12 -22.37
CA GLY A 88 2.45 57.70 -21.60
C GLY A 88 2.42 57.44 -20.09
N GLN A 89 1.36 56.83 -19.53
CA GLN A 89 1.30 56.47 -18.11
C GLN A 89 2.33 55.38 -17.75
N PRO A 90 3.17 55.54 -16.71
CA PRO A 90 4.07 54.47 -16.23
C PRO A 90 3.32 53.21 -15.78
N LEU A 91 3.92 52.04 -16.04
CA LEU A 91 3.36 50.74 -15.68
C LEU A 91 3.53 50.35 -14.20
N LEU A 92 4.44 51.02 -13.48
CA LEU A 92 4.55 50.97 -12.02
C LEU A 92 4.66 52.40 -11.48
N THR A 93 3.94 52.69 -10.39
CA THR A 93 4.14 53.93 -9.62
C THR A 93 4.11 53.66 -8.11
N LEU A 94 4.99 54.35 -7.37
CA LEU A 94 4.97 54.48 -5.93
C LEU A 94 4.68 55.94 -5.58
N SER A 95 3.66 56.17 -4.75
CA SER A 95 3.30 57.50 -4.23
C SER A 95 2.78 57.38 -2.80
N ALA A 96 3.37 58.09 -1.84
CA ALA A 96 2.91 58.09 -0.43
C ALA A 96 2.68 56.67 0.15
N SER A 97 3.71 55.83 0.08
CA SER A 97 3.69 54.40 0.48
C SER A 97 2.63 53.53 -0.19
N THR A 98 1.95 54.03 -1.23
CA THR A 98 0.94 53.32 -2.02
C THR A 98 1.53 52.98 -3.38
N LEU A 99 1.62 51.69 -3.66
CA LEU A 99 2.17 51.15 -4.90
C LEU A 99 1.04 50.76 -5.85
N ARG A 100 1.21 51.06 -7.14
CA ARG A 100 0.30 50.68 -8.24
C ARG A 100 1.09 49.96 -9.33
N VAL A 101 0.64 48.77 -9.71
CA VAL A 101 1.29 47.93 -10.73
C VAL A 101 0.29 47.56 -11.83
N ARG A 102 0.68 47.76 -13.09
CA ARG A 102 -0.14 47.54 -14.30
C ARG A 102 0.36 46.43 -15.23
N SER A 103 1.39 45.65 -14.90
CA SER A 103 1.75 44.46 -15.69
C SER A 103 2.42 43.38 -14.83
N PHE A 104 2.38 42.13 -15.29
CA PHE A 104 3.09 41.04 -14.61
C PHE A 104 4.60 41.20 -14.69
N ASP A 105 5.15 41.85 -15.72
CA ASP A 105 6.59 42.11 -15.78
C ASP A 105 7.05 43.08 -14.67
N GLN A 106 6.29 44.14 -14.41
CA GLN A 106 6.57 45.03 -13.29
C GLN A 106 6.34 44.35 -11.94
N LEU A 107 5.39 43.42 -11.84
CA LEU A 107 5.19 42.60 -10.64
C LEU A 107 6.38 41.65 -10.37
N SER A 108 6.93 41.01 -11.40
CA SER A 108 8.12 40.15 -11.30
C SER A 108 9.36 40.92 -10.86
N ARG A 109 9.62 42.10 -11.47
CA ARG A 109 10.71 43.01 -11.06
C ARG A 109 10.56 43.45 -9.62
N LEU A 110 9.35 43.85 -9.21
CA LEU A 110 9.06 44.28 -7.85
C LEU A 110 9.34 43.18 -6.81
N LEU A 111 8.91 41.93 -7.04
CA LEU A 111 9.14 40.84 -6.10
C LEU A 111 10.63 40.53 -5.92
N ARG A 112 11.43 40.71 -6.98
CA ARG A 112 12.90 40.62 -6.93
C ARG A 112 13.51 41.78 -6.11
N ILE A 113 13.03 43.01 -6.30
CA ILE A 113 13.41 44.19 -5.49
C ILE A 113 13.05 43.99 -4.01
N ALA A 114 11.90 43.38 -3.72
CA ALA A 114 11.43 43.18 -2.35
C ALA A 114 12.29 42.19 -1.53
N MET A 115 13.05 41.30 -2.19
CA MET A 115 13.89 40.26 -1.58
C MET A 115 13.16 39.55 -0.40
N GLU A 116 13.63 39.70 0.83
CA GLU A 116 13.04 39.09 2.03
C GLU A 116 11.63 39.58 2.35
N LYS A 117 11.23 40.78 1.90
CA LYS A 117 9.89 41.34 2.11
C LYS A 117 8.83 40.74 1.16
N LYS A 118 9.21 39.94 0.15
CA LYS A 118 8.32 39.55 -0.96
C LYS A 118 7.02 38.85 -0.55
N LEU A 119 7.04 38.04 0.53
CA LEU A 119 5.81 37.42 1.07
C LEU A 119 4.84 38.46 1.68
N LYS A 120 5.36 39.50 2.33
CA LYS A 120 4.55 40.59 2.92
C LYS A 120 3.95 41.48 1.83
N GLU A 121 4.71 41.78 0.78
CA GLU A 121 4.20 42.53 -0.37
C GLU A 121 3.12 41.74 -1.13
N ALA A 122 3.32 40.43 -1.33
CA ALA A 122 2.29 39.57 -1.92
C ALA A 122 1.02 39.47 -1.06
N GLN A 123 1.16 39.33 0.26
CA GLN A 123 0.03 39.37 1.21
C GLN A 123 -0.72 40.70 1.11
N ALA A 124 -0.03 41.84 1.24
CA ALA A 124 -0.65 43.17 1.20
C ALA A 124 -1.32 43.44 -0.17
N CYS A 125 -0.74 42.96 -1.27
CA CYS A 125 -1.33 43.01 -2.60
C CYS A 125 -2.66 42.24 -2.66
N LEU A 126 -2.71 40.99 -2.19
CA LEU A 126 -3.90 40.15 -2.22
C LEU A 126 -5.01 40.63 -1.26
N GLU A 127 -4.64 41.13 -0.09
CA GLU A 127 -5.59 41.70 0.88
C GLU A 127 -6.27 42.96 0.34
N ALA A 128 -5.52 43.83 -0.35
CA ALA A 128 -6.04 45.06 -0.95
C ALA A 128 -6.78 44.83 -2.29
N ASN A 129 -6.45 43.77 -3.03
CA ASN A 129 -6.98 43.50 -4.38
C ASN A 129 -7.74 42.17 -4.41
N ARG A 130 -8.85 42.09 -3.66
CA ARG A 130 -9.66 40.87 -3.46
C ARG A 130 -10.16 40.16 -4.72
N ASP A 131 -10.30 40.86 -5.85
CA ASP A 131 -10.48 40.17 -7.13
C ASP A 131 -9.49 40.71 -8.19
N PRO A 132 -8.24 40.17 -8.21
CA PRO A 132 -7.21 40.70 -9.10
C PRO A 132 -7.54 40.43 -10.57
N ILE A 133 -8.38 39.42 -10.86
CA ILE A 133 -8.82 39.08 -12.21
C ILE A 133 -9.63 40.22 -12.84
N VAL A 134 -10.52 40.90 -12.08
CA VAL A 134 -11.27 42.05 -12.64
C VAL A 134 -10.38 43.27 -12.87
N LYS A 135 -9.32 43.46 -12.07
CA LYS A 135 -8.33 44.52 -12.32
C LYS A 135 -7.44 44.23 -13.53
N ILE A 136 -6.99 42.98 -13.68
CA ILE A 136 -6.13 42.56 -14.78
C ILE A 136 -6.91 42.57 -16.11
N LEU A 137 -8.04 41.85 -16.20
CA LEU A 137 -8.77 41.60 -17.44
C LEU A 137 -10.02 42.48 -17.59
N GLY A 138 -10.81 42.64 -16.53
CA GLY A 138 -11.97 43.52 -16.49
C GLY A 138 -13.17 43.00 -15.71
N PRO A 139 -14.17 43.86 -15.44
CA PRO A 139 -15.39 43.49 -14.70
C PRO A 139 -16.18 42.36 -15.36
N GLU A 140 -16.16 42.22 -16.69
CA GLU A 140 -16.81 41.09 -17.36
C GLU A 140 -16.15 39.71 -17.08
N TYR A 141 -14.98 39.69 -16.45
CA TYR A 141 -14.25 38.50 -15.98
C TYR A 141 -14.29 38.32 -14.45
N GLY A 142 -14.98 39.19 -13.71
CA GLY A 142 -15.05 39.14 -12.24
C GLY A 142 -15.90 38.00 -11.69
N THR A 143 -15.65 37.61 -10.43
CA THR A 143 -16.47 36.61 -9.74
C THR A 143 -17.81 37.17 -9.27
N VAL A 144 -18.91 36.69 -9.86
CA VAL A 144 -20.29 37.00 -9.42
C VAL A 144 -20.73 35.96 -8.38
N GLU A 145 -21.31 36.40 -7.26
CA GLU A 145 -21.81 35.49 -6.22
C GLU A 145 -23.02 34.70 -6.73
N GLY A 146 -22.82 33.40 -7.02
CA GLY A 146 -23.89 32.44 -7.30
C GLY A 146 -23.86 31.76 -8.67
N GLU A 147 -22.96 32.16 -9.58
CA GLU A 147 -22.77 31.48 -10.88
C GLU A 147 -21.61 30.48 -10.85
N ASP A 148 -21.80 29.32 -11.51
CA ASP A 148 -20.71 28.37 -11.77
C ASP A 148 -19.73 28.97 -12.80
N MET A 149 -18.62 29.52 -12.31
CA MET A 149 -17.49 30.05 -13.10
C MET A 149 -16.71 28.92 -13.79
N SER A 150 -17.37 28.20 -14.69
CA SER A 150 -16.75 27.24 -15.59
C SER A 150 -15.80 27.95 -16.56
N ILE A 151 -14.66 27.33 -16.85
CA ILE A 151 -13.70 27.85 -17.83
C ILE A 151 -14.33 28.00 -19.23
N LEU A 152 -15.36 27.20 -19.52
CA LEU A 152 -16.19 27.29 -20.73
C LEU A 152 -16.90 28.65 -20.85
N HIS A 153 -17.48 29.19 -19.77
CA HIS A 153 -18.14 30.50 -19.80
C HIS A 153 -17.13 31.64 -20.03
N LEU A 154 -15.91 31.50 -19.52
CA LEU A 154 -14.81 32.44 -19.81
C LEU A 154 -14.38 32.34 -21.29
N PHE A 155 -14.24 31.13 -21.84
CA PHE A 155 -13.91 30.94 -23.25
C PHE A 155 -15.00 31.42 -24.22
N ASP A 156 -16.28 31.22 -23.90
CA ASP A 156 -17.40 31.68 -24.76
C ASP A 156 -17.66 33.19 -24.67
N LYS A 157 -17.12 33.87 -23.64
CA LYS A 157 -16.96 35.33 -23.64
C LYS A 157 -15.85 35.75 -24.60
N VAL A 158 -14.64 35.17 -24.45
CA VAL A 158 -13.46 35.51 -25.27
C VAL A 158 -13.67 35.22 -26.76
N LYS A 159 -14.37 34.14 -27.13
CA LYS A 159 -14.74 33.81 -28.54
C LYS A 159 -15.50 34.92 -29.29
N LYS A 160 -16.05 35.93 -28.60
CA LYS A 160 -16.78 37.06 -29.21
C LYS A 160 -15.87 38.23 -29.58
N GLU A 161 -14.62 38.24 -29.11
CA GLU A 161 -13.59 39.22 -29.46
C GLU A 161 -12.58 38.55 -30.43
N SER A 162 -12.62 38.90 -31.72
CA SER A 162 -11.75 38.30 -32.75
C SER A 162 -10.47 39.13 -32.97
N ASP A 163 -9.70 39.37 -31.92
CA ASP A 163 -8.49 40.21 -31.94
C ASP A 163 -7.33 39.57 -31.14
N ILE A 164 -6.09 40.00 -31.41
CA ILE A 164 -4.85 39.52 -30.80
C ILE A 164 -4.87 39.71 -29.27
N GLU A 165 -5.52 40.78 -28.79
CA GLU A 165 -5.71 41.02 -27.36
C GLU A 165 -6.58 39.93 -26.69
N ALA A 166 -7.55 39.37 -27.40
CA ALA A 166 -8.40 38.29 -26.89
C ALA A 166 -7.64 36.96 -26.74
N GLU A 167 -6.70 36.67 -27.65
CA GLU A 167 -5.81 35.51 -27.52
C GLU A 167 -4.88 35.65 -26.30
N LEU A 168 -4.35 36.85 -26.04
CA LEU A 168 -3.54 37.14 -24.84
C LEU A 168 -4.38 37.02 -23.55
N LYS A 169 -5.61 37.57 -23.52
CA LYS A 169 -6.56 37.37 -22.41
C LYS A 169 -6.81 35.86 -22.17
N MET A 170 -7.01 35.07 -23.22
CA MET A 170 -7.23 33.62 -23.13
C MET A 170 -6.05 32.89 -22.46
N LYS A 171 -4.82 33.20 -22.86
CA LYS A 171 -3.60 32.60 -22.29
C LYS A 171 -3.41 33.00 -20.82
N ILE A 172 -3.66 34.26 -20.46
CA ILE A 172 -3.59 34.73 -19.07
C ILE A 172 -4.64 34.03 -18.20
N ILE A 173 -5.89 33.87 -18.68
CA ILE A 173 -6.94 33.11 -17.98
C ILE A 173 -6.49 31.66 -17.73
N LEU A 174 -5.96 30.99 -18.76
CA LEU A 174 -5.45 29.61 -18.65
C LEU A 174 -4.34 29.48 -17.60
N LEU A 175 -3.34 30.36 -17.63
CA LEU A 175 -2.21 30.32 -16.70
C LEU A 175 -2.63 30.60 -15.24
N LEU A 176 -3.51 31.57 -15.03
CA LEU A 176 -4.05 31.89 -13.69
C LEU A 176 -4.96 30.76 -13.15
N HIS A 177 -5.75 30.10 -14.02
CA HIS A 177 -6.56 28.95 -13.62
C HIS A 177 -5.70 27.71 -13.32
N GLN A 178 -4.63 27.47 -14.09
CA GLN A 178 -3.68 26.41 -13.81
C GLN A 178 -2.98 26.62 -12.45
N LEU A 179 -2.60 27.86 -12.12
CA LEU A 179 -2.09 28.20 -10.79
C LEU A 179 -3.13 27.89 -9.70
N ASP A 180 -4.37 28.39 -9.84
CA ASP A 180 -5.42 28.20 -8.84
C ASP A 180 -5.72 26.70 -8.61
N LEU A 181 -5.75 25.88 -9.65
CA LEU A 181 -5.85 24.41 -9.51
C LEU A 181 -4.63 23.78 -8.82
N GLN A 182 -3.40 24.25 -9.10
CA GLN A 182 -2.19 23.73 -8.47
C GLN A 182 -2.15 24.04 -6.97
N VAL A 183 -2.43 25.29 -6.59
CA VAL A 183 -2.42 25.71 -5.17
C VAL A 183 -3.61 25.12 -4.40
N LEU A 184 -4.80 25.02 -5.01
CA LEU A 184 -5.95 24.36 -4.37
C LEU A 184 -5.65 22.89 -4.05
N ASN A 185 -5.07 22.15 -4.99
CA ASN A 185 -4.72 20.74 -4.76
C ASN A 185 -3.60 20.57 -3.72
N SER A 186 -2.61 21.46 -3.67
CA SER A 186 -1.57 21.42 -2.63
C SER A 186 -2.14 21.74 -1.24
N SER A 187 -3.01 22.75 -1.15
CA SER A 187 -3.69 23.16 0.08
C SER A 187 -4.64 22.06 0.59
N LEU A 188 -5.46 21.45 -0.27
CA LEU A 188 -6.33 20.33 0.10
C LEU A 188 -5.53 19.11 0.59
N LYS A 189 -4.39 18.81 -0.04
CA LYS A 189 -3.49 17.74 0.41
C LYS A 189 -2.94 18.03 1.82
N GLN A 190 -2.54 19.26 2.11
CA GLN A 190 -2.07 19.69 3.43
C GLN A 190 -3.19 19.60 4.48
N ILE A 191 -4.39 20.16 4.20
CA ILE A 191 -5.57 20.07 5.09
C ILE A 191 -5.95 18.60 5.39
N SER A 192 -5.85 17.71 4.40
CA SER A 192 -6.17 16.28 4.56
C SER A 192 -5.20 15.50 5.48
N GLN A 193 -4.05 16.08 5.81
CA GLN A 193 -3.08 15.48 6.74
C GLN A 193 -3.41 15.84 8.20
N ASP A 194 -3.90 17.06 8.45
CA ASP A 194 -4.20 17.57 9.79
C ASP A 194 -5.60 17.17 10.30
N VAL A 195 -6.61 17.10 9.43
CA VAL A 195 -8.00 16.80 9.83
C VAL A 195 -8.33 15.31 9.67
N ARG A 196 -8.22 14.54 10.75
CA ARG A 196 -8.73 13.16 10.81
C ARG A 196 -10.05 13.08 11.56
N LEU A 197 -11.13 12.71 10.85
CA LEU A 197 -12.40 12.35 11.48
C LEU A 197 -12.22 11.15 12.42
N ASN A 198 -12.94 11.15 13.54
CA ASN A 198 -12.94 10.05 14.50
C ASN A 198 -14.38 9.60 14.84
N PRO A 199 -14.58 8.39 15.39
CA PRO A 199 -15.93 7.85 15.59
C PRO A 199 -16.80 8.65 16.56
N ALA A 200 -16.22 9.36 17.53
CA ALA A 200 -16.97 10.20 18.46
C ALA A 200 -17.54 11.44 17.75
N ALA A 201 -16.74 12.12 16.92
CA ALA A 201 -17.19 13.25 16.11
C ALA A 201 -18.33 12.85 15.16
N VAL A 202 -18.17 11.74 14.41
CA VAL A 202 -19.19 11.24 13.48
C VAL A 202 -20.49 10.87 14.20
N ASN A 203 -20.43 10.26 15.39
CA ASN A 203 -21.62 9.94 16.18
C ASN A 203 -22.34 11.20 16.72
N ASN A 204 -21.61 12.25 17.08
CA ASN A 204 -22.20 13.52 17.52
C ASN A 204 -22.98 14.21 16.40
N GLU A 205 -22.42 14.30 15.20
CA GLU A 205 -23.07 14.91 14.03
C GLU A 205 -24.31 14.11 13.57
N VAL A 206 -24.25 12.77 13.63
CA VAL A 206 -25.42 11.92 13.37
C VAL A 206 -26.53 12.17 14.40
N ASN A 207 -26.19 12.34 15.68
CA ASN A 207 -27.17 12.68 16.71
C ASN A 207 -27.73 14.10 16.54
N LEU A 208 -26.96 15.05 16.01
CA LEU A 208 -27.44 16.38 15.66
C LEU A 208 -28.46 16.31 14.51
N LEU A 209 -28.11 15.62 13.41
CA LEU A 209 -28.96 15.46 12.22
C LEU A 209 -30.28 14.73 12.52
N ARG A 210 -30.30 13.79 13.46
CA ARG A 210 -31.52 13.11 13.92
C ARG A 210 -32.59 14.07 14.47
N ASN A 211 -32.20 15.22 15.02
CA ASN A 211 -33.16 16.22 15.51
C ASN A 211 -33.97 16.88 14.38
N PHE A 212 -33.57 16.68 13.12
CA PHE A 212 -34.28 17.17 11.93
C PHE A 212 -35.05 16.05 11.19
N THR A 213 -35.16 14.85 11.79
CA THR A 213 -35.94 13.72 11.26
C THR A 213 -37.38 13.70 11.78
N GLY A 214 -38.34 13.37 10.92
CA GLY A 214 -39.76 13.30 11.29
C GLY A 214 -40.68 12.84 10.16
N GLN A 215 -41.99 12.98 10.37
CA GLN A 215 -43.04 12.61 9.40
C GLN A 215 -44.03 13.76 9.14
N GLY A 216 -43.58 15.01 9.25
CA GLY A 216 -44.40 16.20 9.01
C GLY A 216 -43.73 17.17 8.03
N GLU A 217 -44.51 18.09 7.47
CA GLU A 217 -44.01 19.13 6.54
C GLU A 217 -43.01 20.12 7.22
N ASP A 218 -42.92 20.11 8.55
CA ASP A 218 -41.97 20.90 9.34
C ASP A 218 -40.57 20.26 9.48
N THR A 219 -40.36 19.02 9.02
CA THR A 219 -39.07 18.30 9.06
C THR A 219 -38.44 18.13 7.68
N VAL A 220 -37.10 18.08 7.63
CA VAL A 220 -36.34 18.01 6.35
C VAL A 220 -36.01 16.56 5.95
N LEU A 221 -35.87 15.68 6.95
CA LEU A 221 -35.52 14.27 6.76
C LEU A 221 -36.65 13.35 7.20
N GLU A 222 -36.98 12.35 6.38
CA GLU A 222 -37.91 11.28 6.74
C GLU A 222 -37.25 10.24 7.66
N SER A 223 -36.00 9.87 7.37
CA SER A 223 -35.22 9.00 8.24
C SER A 223 -33.70 9.21 8.13
N LEU A 224 -32.98 8.79 9.17
CA LEU A 224 -31.52 8.77 9.23
C LEU A 224 -31.07 7.54 10.04
N GLU A 225 -30.55 6.55 9.32
CA GLU A 225 -30.23 5.21 9.85
C GLU A 225 -28.75 4.86 9.57
N TYR A 226 -28.15 4.03 10.42
CA TYR A 226 -26.88 3.38 10.09
C TYR A 226 -27.16 2.10 9.31
N THR A 227 -26.26 1.71 8.39
CA THR A 227 -26.36 0.39 7.73
C THR A 227 -25.99 -0.78 8.67
N SER A 228 -25.49 -0.48 9.87
CA SER A 228 -25.09 -1.43 10.91
C SER A 228 -25.29 -0.85 12.29
N ASP A 229 -26.14 -1.49 13.09
CA ASP A 229 -26.35 -1.15 14.50
C ASP A 229 -25.17 -1.57 15.40
N TYR A 230 -24.34 -2.52 14.94
CA TYR A 230 -23.21 -3.03 15.70
C TYR A 230 -22.09 -1.99 15.82
N ILE A 231 -21.55 -1.84 17.03
CA ILE A 231 -20.44 -0.94 17.36
C ILE A 231 -19.26 -1.78 17.88
N PHE A 232 -18.08 -1.61 17.28
CA PHE A 232 -16.84 -2.23 17.72
C PHE A 232 -16.26 -1.51 18.95
N SER A 233 -15.33 -2.15 19.66
CA SER A 233 -14.74 -1.62 20.90
C SER A 233 -13.96 -0.29 20.73
N ASN A 234 -13.65 0.11 19.49
CA ASN A 234 -13.06 1.40 19.13
C ASN A 234 -14.09 2.46 18.68
N GLY A 235 -15.39 2.19 18.82
CA GLY A 235 -16.48 3.11 18.47
C GLY A 235 -16.88 3.12 16.98
N CYS A 236 -16.17 2.41 16.11
CA CYS A 236 -16.54 2.27 14.69
C CYS A 236 -17.76 1.34 14.52
N ARG A 237 -18.49 1.51 13.41
CA ARG A 237 -19.58 0.62 12.95
C ARG A 237 -19.25 -0.12 11.65
N ALA A 238 -18.28 0.39 10.87
CA ALA A 238 -17.70 -0.31 9.73
C ALA A 238 -16.94 -1.57 10.22
N PRO A 239 -16.89 -2.66 9.43
CA PRO A 239 -16.24 -3.91 9.85
C PRO A 239 -14.71 -3.78 9.89
N PRO A 240 -13.98 -4.63 10.66
CA PRO A 240 -12.57 -4.39 10.99
C PRO A 240 -11.65 -4.29 9.77
N TRP A 241 -11.87 -5.09 8.72
CA TRP A 241 -11.10 -5.04 7.48
C TRP A 241 -11.29 -3.73 6.69
N ARG A 242 -12.41 -3.01 6.89
CA ARG A 242 -12.65 -1.68 6.31
C ARG A 242 -12.11 -0.55 7.20
N GLN A 243 -12.03 -0.76 8.51
CA GLN A 243 -11.37 0.16 9.45
C GLN A 243 -9.87 0.33 9.15
N VAL A 244 -9.20 -0.70 8.60
CA VAL A 244 -7.80 -0.59 8.10
C VAL A 244 -7.66 0.45 6.98
N HIS A 245 -8.72 0.62 6.16
CA HIS A 245 -8.81 1.67 5.14
C HIS A 245 -9.42 2.98 5.68
N GLY A 246 -9.52 3.14 7.00
CA GLY A 246 -10.03 4.33 7.67
C GLY A 246 -11.54 4.46 7.73
N GLU A 247 -12.34 3.50 7.26
CA GLU A 247 -13.80 3.62 7.29
C GLU A 247 -14.35 3.49 8.73
N ILE A 248 -15.25 4.40 9.10
CA ILE A 248 -15.81 4.56 10.46
C ILE A 248 -17.22 3.97 10.51
N CYS A 249 -18.11 4.38 9.60
CA CYS A 249 -19.48 3.89 9.50
C CYS A 249 -20.10 4.20 8.13
N TYR A 250 -21.29 3.64 7.87
CA TYR A 250 -22.12 4.02 6.73
C TYR A 250 -23.54 4.37 7.20
N LEU A 251 -24.15 5.30 6.48
CA LEU A 251 -25.45 5.89 6.78
C LEU A 251 -26.37 5.78 5.57
N VAL A 252 -27.68 5.67 5.83
CA VAL A 252 -28.73 5.92 4.86
C VAL A 252 -29.55 7.10 5.37
N ILE A 253 -29.56 8.18 4.61
CA ILE A 253 -30.32 9.39 4.92
C ILE A 253 -31.42 9.53 3.86
N LYS A 254 -32.68 9.63 4.28
CA LYS A 254 -33.82 9.82 3.38
C LYS A 254 -34.43 11.20 3.61
N PRO A 255 -34.18 12.18 2.72
CA PRO A 255 -34.95 13.42 2.68
C PRO A 255 -36.40 13.16 2.23
N HIS A 256 -37.31 14.11 2.48
CA HIS A 256 -38.70 14.00 2.00
C HIS A 256 -38.87 14.26 0.49
N ASP A 257 -37.86 14.81 -0.17
CA ASP A 257 -37.92 15.35 -1.54
C ASP A 257 -37.07 14.60 -2.58
N THR A 258 -36.23 13.65 -2.14
CA THR A 258 -35.20 13.01 -2.97
C THR A 258 -34.96 11.54 -2.58
N ASP A 259 -34.32 10.77 -3.47
CA ASP A 259 -33.98 9.36 -3.23
C ASP A 259 -33.02 9.17 -2.03
N PRO A 260 -33.07 8.03 -1.32
CA PRO A 260 -32.20 7.75 -0.18
C PRO A 260 -30.70 7.89 -0.48
N LEU A 261 -30.06 8.83 0.20
CA LEU A 261 -28.63 9.14 0.13
C LEU A 261 -27.85 8.12 0.97
N ASN A 262 -27.01 7.33 0.30
CA ASN A 262 -26.16 6.34 0.94
C ASN A 262 -24.78 6.98 1.19
N ILE A 263 -24.32 7.07 2.44
CA ILE A 263 -23.13 7.84 2.81
C ILE A 263 -22.11 6.95 3.53
N THR A 264 -20.81 7.16 3.25
CA THR A 264 -19.66 6.56 3.94
C THR A 264 -18.94 7.62 4.74
N CYS A 265 -18.74 7.41 6.04
CA CYS A 265 -17.87 8.23 6.88
C CYS A 265 -16.54 7.48 7.08
N SER A 266 -15.41 8.13 6.82
CA SER A 266 -14.06 7.61 7.07
C SER A 266 -13.20 8.66 7.78
N THR A 267 -12.02 8.28 8.25
CA THR A 267 -11.04 9.19 8.85
C THR A 267 -10.63 10.32 7.90
N ALA A 268 -10.80 10.15 6.59
CA ALA A 268 -10.44 11.12 5.55
C ALA A 268 -11.61 11.99 5.04
N GLY A 269 -12.85 11.79 5.54
CA GLY A 269 -14.00 12.61 5.15
C GLY A 269 -15.35 11.89 5.18
N VAL A 270 -16.37 12.56 4.65
CA VAL A 270 -17.72 12.02 4.46
C VAL A 270 -18.03 12.01 2.96
N PHE A 271 -18.43 10.85 2.45
CA PHE A 271 -18.52 10.57 1.01
C PHE A 271 -19.91 10.05 0.63
N LEU A 272 -20.52 10.61 -0.40
CA LEU A 272 -21.76 10.09 -0.98
C LEU A 272 -21.46 8.89 -1.89
N ASN A 273 -22.23 7.81 -1.71
CA ASN A 273 -22.20 6.61 -2.56
C ASN A 273 -23.32 6.72 -3.61
N GLY A 274 -23.00 6.38 -4.86
CA GLY A 274 -23.92 6.55 -6.00
C GLY A 274 -25.20 5.71 -5.89
N VAL A 275 -26.34 6.33 -6.18
CA VAL A 275 -27.66 5.70 -6.18
C VAL A 275 -27.81 4.74 -7.37
N LYS A 276 -28.37 3.54 -7.13
CA LYS A 276 -28.91 2.66 -8.17
C LYS A 276 -30.42 2.54 -8.00
N PRO A 277 -31.24 2.65 -9.07
CA PRO A 277 -32.71 2.60 -8.96
C PRO A 277 -33.20 1.23 -8.47
N ALA A 278 -34.13 1.25 -7.51
CA ALA A 278 -34.40 0.10 -6.64
C ALA A 278 -35.54 -0.82 -7.13
N HIS A 279 -35.24 -1.73 -8.07
CA HIS A 279 -36.17 -2.81 -8.45
C HIS A 279 -35.54 -4.22 -8.54
N LYS A 280 -35.10 -4.73 -7.38
CA LYS A 280 -35.34 -6.12 -6.93
C LYS A 280 -34.85 -6.33 -5.49
N LYS A 281 -35.72 -6.82 -4.60
CA LYS A 281 -35.28 -7.43 -3.33
C LYS A 281 -34.67 -8.79 -3.63
N ASN A 282 -33.35 -8.86 -3.71
CA ASN A 282 -32.56 -10.08 -3.64
C ASN A 282 -31.26 -9.76 -2.91
N TYR A 283 -31.04 -10.37 -1.73
CA TYR A 283 -29.69 -10.44 -1.18
C TYR A 283 -28.91 -11.45 -2.03
N GLN A 284 -27.96 -10.95 -2.82
CA GLN A 284 -26.95 -11.77 -3.51
C GLN A 284 -25.56 -11.20 -3.27
N HIS A 285 -25.18 -11.14 -1.99
CA HIS A 285 -23.79 -11.41 -1.64
C HIS A 285 -23.58 -12.92 -1.69
N VAL A 286 -23.15 -13.39 -2.86
CA VAL A 286 -22.50 -14.70 -3.06
C VAL A 286 -21.20 -14.60 -2.24
N GLU A 287 -20.97 -15.43 -1.21
CA GLU A 287 -20.54 -16.84 -1.28
C GLU A 287 -19.17 -16.95 -2.00
N ASP A 288 -18.16 -17.67 -1.51
CA ASP A 288 -18.17 -18.74 -0.50
C ASP A 288 -17.15 -18.56 0.63
N ALA A 289 -17.50 -19.06 1.81
CA ALA A 289 -16.55 -19.49 2.85
C ALA A 289 -17.17 -20.51 3.83
N GLU A 290 -17.93 -21.51 3.34
CA GLU A 290 -18.30 -22.65 4.18
C GLU A 290 -17.15 -23.67 4.28
N ILE A 291 -16.69 -23.90 5.52
CA ILE A 291 -16.06 -25.16 5.92
C ILE A 291 -16.91 -25.71 7.07
N SER A 292 -17.64 -26.77 6.80
CA SER A 292 -18.31 -27.58 7.82
C SER A 292 -17.40 -28.74 8.20
N ASP A 293 -17.21 -28.97 9.50
CA ASP A 293 -17.50 -30.33 9.96
C ASP A 293 -18.02 -30.42 11.41
N GLN A 294 -19.12 -31.18 11.51
CA GLN A 294 -19.71 -31.88 12.66
C GLN A 294 -19.21 -31.58 14.08
N ALA A 295 -20.05 -30.89 14.86
CA ALA A 295 -20.15 -31.08 16.32
C ALA A 295 -21.40 -31.93 16.64
N GLN A 296 -21.26 -32.92 17.53
CA GLN A 296 -22.28 -33.92 17.83
C GLN A 296 -23.36 -33.40 18.80
N SER A 297 -24.59 -33.92 18.69
CA SER A 297 -25.65 -33.73 19.69
C SER A 297 -25.94 -35.04 20.43
N PHE A 298 -25.93 -35.03 21.76
CA PHE A 298 -26.51 -36.06 22.63
C PHE A 298 -27.12 -35.40 23.88
N HIS A 299 -28.41 -35.66 24.13
CA HIS A 299 -29.09 -35.92 25.43
C HIS A 299 -28.80 -35.03 26.68
N ASP A 300 -29.74 -34.65 27.55
CA ASP A 300 -31.10 -35.17 27.83
C ASP A 300 -32.04 -34.14 28.54
N PHE A 301 -33.31 -34.53 28.79
CA PHE A 301 -34.31 -33.90 29.68
C PHE A 301 -34.10 -34.33 31.18
N PRO A 302 -34.93 -33.96 32.19
CA PRO A 302 -35.85 -32.80 32.41
C PRO A 302 -35.71 -32.14 33.82
N GLU A 303 -36.57 -31.15 34.14
CA GLU A 303 -37.23 -30.83 35.45
C GLU A 303 -37.23 -29.32 35.84
N ASN A 304 -38.06 -28.79 36.77
CA ASN A 304 -39.53 -28.87 36.97
C ASN A 304 -39.97 -27.85 38.06
N ARG A 305 -41.23 -27.34 38.03
CA ARG A 305 -41.96 -26.68 39.17
C ARG A 305 -41.40 -25.31 39.66
N ARG A 306 -42.11 -24.39 40.36
CA ARG A 306 -43.55 -24.22 40.78
C ARG A 306 -43.82 -22.76 41.29
N LYS A 307 -44.98 -22.16 40.92
CA LYS A 307 -45.79 -21.12 41.67
C LYS A 307 -45.13 -19.74 41.97
N GLY A 308 -45.82 -18.61 42.13
CA GLY A 308 -47.26 -18.24 41.94
C GLY A 308 -47.81 -17.24 42.99
N LYS A 309 -48.85 -16.43 42.64
CA LYS A 309 -49.61 -15.41 43.44
C LYS A 309 -48.95 -14.01 43.62
N VAL A 310 -49.62 -12.85 43.85
CA VAL A 310 -51.05 -12.37 43.81
C VAL A 310 -51.12 -10.80 43.76
N CYS A 311 -52.28 -10.22 43.36
CA CYS A 311 -52.85 -8.83 43.47
C CYS A 311 -52.11 -7.66 44.18
N GLY A 312 -52.41 -6.36 43.92
CA GLY A 312 -53.36 -5.71 42.97
C GLY A 312 -54.02 -4.40 43.51
N LYS A 313 -54.81 -3.68 42.66
CA LYS A 313 -55.56 -2.39 42.88
C LYS A 313 -54.69 -1.09 42.95
N GLY A 314 -55.11 0.11 42.53
CA GLY A 314 -56.27 0.56 41.70
C GLY A 314 -56.69 2.05 41.94
N LYS A 315 -57.37 2.72 40.97
CA LYS A 315 -58.00 4.10 41.02
C LYS A 315 -57.02 5.32 41.06
N SER A 316 -57.35 6.64 40.87
CA SER A 316 -58.35 7.47 40.11
C SER A 316 -58.13 8.99 40.46
N SER A 317 -58.47 10.08 39.73
CA SER A 317 -58.88 10.38 38.33
C SER A 317 -59.05 11.92 38.08
N SER A 318 -59.16 12.36 36.81
CA SER A 318 -59.87 13.56 36.26
C SER A 318 -59.54 15.04 36.65
N ALA A 319 -58.84 15.74 35.74
CA ALA A 319 -59.17 17.02 35.03
C ALA A 319 -59.73 18.30 35.72
N ARG A 320 -59.14 19.49 35.39
CA ARG A 320 -59.78 20.65 34.67
C ARG A 320 -58.83 21.83 34.36
N SER A 321 -59.28 22.73 33.47
CA SER A 321 -58.71 24.02 32.99
C SER A 321 -59.84 25.10 32.98
N PRO A 322 -59.78 26.34 32.41
CA PRO A 322 -58.76 27.03 31.58
C PRO A 322 -58.49 28.55 31.90
N GLY A 323 -57.75 29.27 31.03
CA GLY A 323 -57.56 30.73 31.01
C GLY A 323 -56.81 31.22 29.75
N GLU A 324 -56.96 32.50 29.33
CA GLU A 324 -56.58 33.00 27.98
C GLU A 324 -55.69 34.28 27.94
N ARG A 325 -55.20 34.60 26.71
CA ARG A 325 -54.48 35.82 26.22
C ARG A 325 -52.96 35.83 26.42
N SER A 326 -52.13 36.32 25.48
CA SER A 326 -52.34 36.73 24.05
C SER A 326 -51.00 36.84 23.30
N LYS A 327 -50.96 36.59 21.98
CA LYS A 327 -49.78 36.80 21.11
C LYS A 327 -49.63 38.29 20.70
N PRO A 328 -48.48 38.68 20.11
CA PRO A 328 -48.50 38.87 18.65
C PRO A 328 -47.36 38.14 17.91
N CYS A 329 -47.39 38.18 16.58
CA CYS A 329 -46.42 37.55 15.69
C CYS A 329 -46.21 38.45 14.45
N MET A 330 -44.97 38.54 13.96
CA MET A 330 -44.67 38.89 12.56
C MET A 330 -43.84 37.74 11.99
N LYS A 331 -44.41 36.87 11.15
CA LYS A 331 -44.62 37.06 9.70
C LYS A 331 -43.35 37.50 8.95
N TRP A 332 -42.70 36.51 8.33
CA TRP A 332 -42.49 36.54 6.88
C TRP A 332 -43.04 35.24 6.30
N MET A 333 -44.18 35.32 5.61
CA MET A 333 -44.80 34.20 4.91
C MET A 333 -45.15 34.67 3.49
N SER A 334 -44.10 34.82 2.67
CA SER A 334 -44.22 35.10 1.25
C SER A 334 -42.95 34.70 0.51
N ILE A 335 -42.96 33.47 0.00
CA ILE A 335 -42.44 33.00 -1.31
C ILE A 335 -42.93 31.55 -1.39
N ARG A 336 -44.09 31.33 -2.04
CA ARG A 336 -44.60 29.99 -2.38
C ARG A 336 -44.78 29.88 -3.90
N SER A 337 -43.67 30.07 -4.61
CA SER A 337 -43.54 29.89 -6.05
C SER A 337 -42.05 29.74 -6.39
N SER A 338 -41.72 28.86 -7.35
CA SER A 338 -40.36 28.64 -7.84
C SER A 338 -39.32 28.10 -6.82
N LEU A 339 -39.67 27.04 -6.07
CA LEU A 339 -38.65 26.13 -5.55
C LEU A 339 -38.20 25.20 -6.68
N ASN A 340 -36.93 25.31 -7.08
CA ASN A 340 -36.38 24.65 -8.26
C ASN A 340 -35.15 23.80 -7.91
N HIS A 341 -34.85 22.79 -8.73
CA HIS A 341 -33.97 21.65 -8.38
C HIS A 341 -32.50 22.02 -8.04
N SER A 342 -32.05 23.25 -8.32
CA SER A 342 -30.72 23.76 -7.93
C SER A 342 -30.63 24.20 -6.47
N MET A 343 -31.72 24.69 -5.87
CA MET A 343 -31.67 25.25 -4.51
C MET A 343 -31.36 24.17 -3.46
N LEU A 344 -31.84 22.93 -3.71
CA LEU A 344 -31.53 21.76 -2.88
C LEU A 344 -30.04 21.35 -2.95
N LYS A 345 -29.40 21.47 -4.12
CA LYS A 345 -27.94 21.29 -4.23
C LYS A 345 -27.17 22.31 -3.38
N ASN A 346 -27.62 23.56 -3.36
CA ASN A 346 -27.01 24.61 -2.53
C ASN A 346 -27.26 24.38 -1.03
N ILE A 347 -28.43 23.86 -0.64
CA ILE A 347 -28.71 23.49 0.76
C ILE A 347 -27.85 22.31 1.21
N LEU A 348 -27.70 21.24 0.40
CA LEU A 348 -26.76 20.15 0.70
C LEU A 348 -25.30 20.62 0.73
N GLY A 349 -24.90 21.50 -0.20
CA GLY A 349 -23.58 22.14 -0.19
C GLY A 349 -23.32 22.94 1.08
N ASN A 350 -24.34 23.66 1.59
CA ASN A 350 -24.25 24.39 2.84
C ASN A 350 -24.25 23.46 4.07
N ILE A 351 -24.93 22.31 4.04
CA ILE A 351 -24.83 21.30 5.12
C ILE A 351 -23.40 20.76 5.24
N ILE A 352 -22.69 20.58 4.11
CA ILE A 352 -21.26 20.22 4.10
C ILE A 352 -20.39 21.37 4.66
N SER A 353 -20.83 22.63 4.54
CA SER A 353 -20.14 23.79 5.12
C SER A 353 -20.38 23.95 6.63
N VAL A 354 -21.59 23.66 7.13
CA VAL A 354 -21.92 23.73 8.57
C VAL A 354 -21.01 22.84 9.43
N PHE A 355 -20.59 21.68 8.89
CA PHE A 355 -19.65 20.74 9.51
C PHE A 355 -18.31 21.37 9.96
N PHE A 356 -17.91 22.51 9.39
CA PHE A 356 -16.65 23.20 9.76
C PHE A 356 -16.82 24.32 10.79
N PHE A 357 -18.01 24.89 10.97
CA PHE A 357 -18.15 26.20 11.63
C PHE A 357 -18.22 26.16 13.17
N PHE A 358 -18.64 25.03 13.76
CA PHE A 358 -18.95 24.97 15.20
C PHE A 358 -17.81 24.48 16.12
N PHE A 359 -16.68 24.01 15.57
CA PHE A 359 -15.66 23.32 16.36
C PHE A 359 -14.81 24.20 17.30
N PHE A 360 -15.02 25.53 17.29
CA PHE A 360 -14.14 26.49 17.97
C PHE A 360 -14.69 27.10 19.28
N ASN A 361 -15.73 26.52 19.91
CA ASN A 361 -16.31 27.12 21.13
C ASN A 361 -16.60 26.17 22.32
N LYS A 362 -15.70 26.26 23.32
CA LYS A 362 -15.93 26.07 24.77
C LYS A 362 -15.99 24.64 25.33
N SER A 363 -15.93 24.54 26.66
CA SER A 363 -15.42 23.37 27.40
C SER A 363 -16.08 23.12 28.78
N LYS A 364 -15.76 21.97 29.40
CA LYS A 364 -16.09 21.48 30.77
C LYS A 364 -17.56 21.11 31.09
N SER A 365 -17.86 19.82 31.30
CA SER A 365 -17.70 19.08 32.59
C SER A 365 -18.69 17.92 32.88
N SER A 366 -18.21 16.94 33.67
CA SER A 366 -18.91 16.09 34.67
C SER A 366 -19.89 14.93 34.31
N SER A 367 -19.46 13.72 34.73
CA SER A 367 -20.15 12.67 35.52
C SER A 367 -21.35 11.82 35.01
N ASP A 368 -21.05 10.51 34.90
CA ASP A 368 -21.75 9.33 35.49
C ASP A 368 -22.96 8.59 34.86
N LYS A 369 -22.69 7.29 34.61
CA LYS A 369 -23.50 6.06 34.82
C LYS A 369 -24.64 5.67 33.84
N ALA A 370 -24.71 4.35 33.59
CA ALA A 370 -25.73 3.62 32.80
C ALA A 370 -26.63 2.75 33.73
N PRO A 371 -27.70 2.04 33.27
CA PRO A 371 -27.52 0.73 32.60
C PRO A 371 -28.64 0.16 31.67
N LYS A 372 -28.23 -0.76 30.77
CA LYS A 372 -28.85 -2.07 30.35
C LYS A 372 -30.32 -2.23 29.83
N LYS A 373 -30.43 -2.97 28.70
CA LYS A 373 -31.39 -4.08 28.38
C LYS A 373 -32.90 -3.71 28.17
N ASP A 374 -33.77 -4.49 27.49
CA ASP A 374 -33.66 -5.77 26.76
C ASP A 374 -34.76 -5.92 25.66
N SER A 375 -34.36 -6.47 24.50
CA SER A 375 -34.90 -7.59 23.66
C SER A 375 -36.40 -7.92 23.40
N GLU A 376 -36.63 -8.54 22.22
CA GLU A 376 -37.75 -9.46 21.83
C GLU A 376 -39.16 -8.82 21.63
N GLU A 377 -40.14 -9.37 20.88
CA GLU A 377 -40.32 -10.54 19.99
C GLU A 377 -41.46 -10.16 18.97
N GLY A 378 -41.82 -10.83 17.87
CA GLY A 378 -41.44 -12.11 17.24
C GLY A 378 -42.58 -12.63 16.32
N LYS A 379 -42.47 -13.88 15.81
CA LYS A 379 -43.56 -14.74 15.25
C LYS A 379 -44.16 -14.34 13.87
N HIS A 380 -44.73 -15.22 13.02
CA HIS A 380 -44.96 -16.69 13.07
C HIS A 380 -45.18 -17.32 11.65
N MET A 381 -44.67 -18.55 11.40
CA MET A 381 -45.33 -19.71 10.70
C MET A 381 -45.87 -19.60 9.23
N THR A 382 -46.07 -20.64 8.39
CA THR A 382 -45.94 -22.14 8.50
C THR A 382 -45.80 -22.85 7.11
N THR A 383 -45.26 -24.10 7.10
CA THR A 383 -45.50 -25.26 6.17
C THR A 383 -45.30 -25.10 4.63
N LYS A 384 -44.50 -25.91 3.91
CA LYS A 384 -44.37 -27.40 3.72
C LYS A 384 -45.33 -28.05 2.69
N LYS A 385 -44.82 -28.43 1.50
CA LYS A 385 -44.60 -29.84 1.03
C LYS A 385 -44.09 -29.95 -0.43
N LYS A 386 -43.50 -31.10 -0.77
CA LYS A 386 -43.13 -31.55 -2.14
C LYS A 386 -44.11 -32.62 -2.65
N ALA A 387 -44.29 -32.72 -3.97
CA ALA A 387 -44.66 -33.95 -4.69
C ALA A 387 -44.24 -33.84 -6.17
N SER A 388 -44.19 -34.96 -6.90
CA SER A 388 -43.73 -35.04 -8.30
C SER A 388 -44.69 -35.85 -9.18
N GLY A 389 -44.72 -35.56 -10.49
CA GLY A 389 -45.45 -36.36 -11.48
C GLY A 389 -44.91 -36.17 -12.90
N LYS A 390 -44.91 -37.24 -13.71
CA LYS A 390 -44.50 -37.24 -15.13
C LYS A 390 -45.69 -37.63 -16.01
N SER A 391 -45.80 -37.06 -17.21
CA SER A 391 -46.23 -37.80 -18.40
C SER A 391 -45.74 -37.11 -19.69
N LYS A 392 -45.88 -37.78 -20.84
CA LYS A 392 -45.43 -37.33 -22.17
C LYS A 392 -46.61 -37.18 -23.14
N THR A 393 -46.48 -36.27 -24.09
CA THR A 393 -47.10 -36.35 -25.44
C THR A 393 -46.19 -35.66 -26.47
N VAL A 394 -46.34 -35.98 -27.75
CA VAL A 394 -45.38 -35.64 -28.82
C VAL A 394 -46.09 -35.19 -30.10
N LYS A 395 -45.55 -34.15 -30.78
CA LYS A 395 -45.62 -33.76 -32.23
C LYS A 395 -45.62 -32.21 -32.36
N ILE A 396 -45.10 -31.55 -33.39
CA ILE A 396 -44.06 -31.84 -34.42
C ILE A 396 -43.65 -30.49 -35.06
N LYS A 397 -42.36 -30.27 -35.43
CA LYS A 397 -41.82 -29.08 -36.15
C LYS A 397 -42.00 -27.72 -35.41
N GLU A 398 -41.26 -26.63 -35.67
CA GLU A 398 -40.30 -26.26 -36.75
C GLU A 398 -38.89 -25.90 -36.20
N ALA A 399 -38.01 -25.31 -37.02
CA ALA A 399 -36.59 -25.09 -36.71
C ALA A 399 -36.19 -23.60 -36.68
N SER A 400 -35.35 -23.20 -35.72
CA SER A 400 -34.37 -22.12 -35.89
C SER A 400 -33.37 -22.02 -34.71
N LYS A 401 -32.19 -21.45 -35.01
CA LYS A 401 -31.13 -20.91 -34.12
C LYS A 401 -30.48 -21.84 -33.08
N TRP A 402 -29.16 -21.94 -33.18
CA TRP A 402 -28.30 -22.61 -32.20
C TRP A 402 -28.25 -21.83 -30.87
N TYR A 403 -28.43 -22.55 -29.76
CA TYR A 403 -27.92 -22.19 -28.44
C TYR A 403 -27.29 -23.45 -27.82
N GLY A 404 -26.01 -23.68 -28.10
CA GLY A 404 -25.24 -24.78 -27.52
C GLY A 404 -24.60 -24.35 -26.20
N LYS A 405 -25.09 -24.84 -25.06
CA LYS A 405 -24.31 -24.82 -23.82
C LYS A 405 -23.25 -25.91 -23.87
N PRO A 406 -21.96 -25.61 -23.59
CA PRO A 406 -21.00 -26.65 -23.24
C PRO A 406 -21.37 -27.22 -21.87
N SER A 407 -21.50 -28.55 -21.77
CA SER A 407 -21.56 -29.25 -20.48
C SER A 407 -20.16 -29.72 -20.10
N SER A 408 -19.45 -28.94 -19.28
CA SER A 408 -18.23 -29.41 -18.61
C SER A 408 -18.58 -30.14 -17.31
N SER A 409 -17.98 -31.30 -17.10
CA SER A 409 -18.12 -32.12 -15.89
C SER A 409 -17.63 -31.39 -14.63
N LEU A 410 -18.21 -31.72 -13.47
CA LEU A 410 -17.70 -31.28 -12.17
C LEU A 410 -16.41 -32.03 -11.85
N GLU A 411 -15.28 -31.32 -11.81
CA GLU A 411 -14.04 -31.68 -11.10
C GLU A 411 -13.11 -30.44 -11.00
N ASP A 412 -12.07 -30.50 -10.15
CA ASP A 412 -11.08 -29.42 -9.87
C ASP A 412 -11.61 -28.12 -9.19
N LEU A 413 -12.32 -28.26 -8.05
CA LEU A 413 -12.47 -27.16 -7.08
C LEU A 413 -11.23 -27.08 -6.17
N GLY A 414 -10.26 -26.22 -6.54
CA GLY A 414 -9.03 -26.04 -5.75
C GLY A 414 -8.01 -25.05 -6.34
N GLU A 415 -8.31 -23.76 -6.36
CA GLU A 415 -7.38 -22.70 -6.84
C GLU A 415 -7.15 -21.54 -5.84
N SER A 416 -6.78 -21.86 -4.61
CA SER A 416 -6.13 -20.85 -3.74
C SER A 416 -4.68 -20.64 -4.20
N SER A 417 -4.35 -19.42 -4.62
CA SER A 417 -3.00 -19.00 -5.01
C SER A 417 -2.92 -17.48 -4.91
N SER A 418 -1.95 -16.99 -4.13
CA SER A 418 -1.64 -15.57 -3.90
C SER A 418 -0.96 -14.94 -5.12
N GLU A 419 -1.69 -14.88 -6.24
CA GLU A 419 -1.32 -14.05 -7.38
C GLU A 419 -1.78 -12.60 -7.10
N THR A 420 -0.85 -11.67 -6.95
CA THR A 420 -1.13 -10.23 -6.95
C THR A 420 -1.39 -9.78 -8.39
N ASP A 421 -2.63 -9.47 -8.73
CA ASP A 421 -2.94 -8.75 -9.97
C ASP A 421 -2.67 -7.25 -9.77
N GLU A 422 -2.06 -6.62 -10.78
CA GLU A 422 -1.47 -5.27 -10.67
C GLU A 422 -2.52 -4.13 -10.67
N ASP A 423 -3.77 -4.43 -11.02
CA ASP A 423 -4.79 -3.46 -11.41
C ASP A 423 -6.12 -3.56 -10.60
N GLU A 424 -6.14 -4.15 -9.39
CA GLU A 424 -7.36 -4.19 -8.55
C GLU A 424 -7.70 -2.85 -7.86
N GLN A 425 -7.89 -1.79 -8.64
CA GLN A 425 -8.60 -0.58 -8.22
C GLN A 425 -9.98 -0.48 -8.90
N PRO A 426 -11.09 -0.29 -8.14
CA PRO A 426 -12.41 -0.07 -8.73
C PRO A 426 -12.49 1.36 -9.28
N VAL A 427 -12.08 1.57 -10.53
CA VAL A 427 -12.14 2.85 -11.25
C VAL A 427 -13.60 3.34 -11.28
N ARG A 428 -13.91 4.31 -10.41
CA ARG A 428 -15.21 4.99 -10.38
C ARG A 428 -15.31 5.89 -11.61
N ARG A 429 -16.22 5.56 -12.54
CA ARG A 429 -16.53 6.42 -13.68
C ARG A 429 -17.00 7.79 -13.18
N GLN A 430 -16.48 8.86 -13.79
CA GLN A 430 -17.21 10.11 -13.90
C GLN A 430 -18.04 10.04 -15.20
N GLU A 431 -19.31 9.68 -15.09
CA GLU A 431 -20.26 9.80 -16.21
C GLU A 431 -20.71 11.26 -16.34
N GLY A 432 -19.78 12.10 -16.80
CA GLY A 432 -20.01 13.51 -17.10
C GLY A 432 -20.61 13.66 -18.50
N ASN A 433 -21.76 14.33 -18.60
CA ASN A 433 -22.28 14.80 -19.89
C ASN A 433 -21.39 15.93 -20.39
N THR A 434 -20.52 15.64 -21.36
CA THR A 434 -19.74 16.62 -22.14
C THR A 434 -20.05 16.47 -23.62
N ASP A 435 -19.96 17.57 -24.38
CA ASP A 435 -20.11 17.52 -25.83
C ASP A 435 -19.00 16.64 -26.44
N LEU A 436 -19.44 15.64 -27.21
CA LEU A 436 -18.59 14.59 -27.75
C LEU A 436 -17.59 15.15 -28.77
N SER A 437 -16.29 14.91 -28.56
CA SER A 437 -15.21 15.35 -29.45
C SER A 437 -15.43 14.95 -30.90
N ALA A 438 -14.92 15.77 -31.84
CA ALA A 438 -14.86 15.43 -33.26
C ALA A 438 -14.19 14.07 -33.52
N GLU A 439 -13.25 13.66 -32.67
CA GLU A 439 -12.59 12.34 -32.73
C GLU A 439 -13.56 11.19 -32.42
N TYR A 440 -14.43 11.37 -31.42
CA TYR A 440 -15.47 10.40 -31.06
C TYR A 440 -16.47 10.22 -32.22
N TRP A 441 -16.89 11.33 -32.84
CA TRP A 441 -17.76 11.27 -34.02
C TRP A 441 -17.06 10.68 -35.25
N GLY A 442 -15.77 10.94 -35.43
CA GLY A 442 -14.92 10.34 -36.46
C GLY A 442 -14.86 8.81 -36.32
N ILE A 443 -14.51 8.32 -35.14
CA ILE A 443 -14.47 6.88 -34.84
C ILE A 443 -15.87 6.25 -34.91
N GLN A 444 -16.93 6.92 -34.43
CA GLN A 444 -18.30 6.41 -34.60
C GLN A 444 -18.69 6.27 -36.09
N LYS A 445 -18.29 7.23 -36.93
CA LYS A 445 -18.54 7.17 -38.38
C LYS A 445 -17.77 6.00 -39.01
N LEU A 446 -16.51 5.81 -38.64
CA LEU A 446 -15.69 4.69 -39.13
C LEU A 446 -16.20 3.33 -38.62
N ALA A 447 -16.64 3.21 -37.37
CA ALA A 447 -17.23 1.99 -36.81
C ALA A 447 -18.46 1.50 -37.61
N LYS A 448 -19.25 2.42 -38.19
CA LYS A 448 -20.36 2.07 -39.09
C LYS A 448 -19.86 1.45 -40.41
N TYR A 449 -18.76 1.94 -40.97
CA TYR A 449 -18.13 1.34 -42.16
C TYR A 449 -17.45 0.00 -41.83
N VAL A 450 -16.79 -0.13 -40.67
CA VAL A 450 -16.21 -1.42 -40.21
C VAL A 450 -17.30 -2.49 -39.96
N LYS A 451 -18.53 -2.09 -39.62
CA LYS A 451 -19.66 -2.99 -39.33
C LYS A 451 -20.49 -3.40 -40.56
N GLY A 452 -20.36 -2.70 -41.70
CA GLY A 452 -21.24 -2.90 -42.86
C GLY A 452 -20.63 -2.62 -44.23
N GLY A 453 -19.31 -2.41 -44.31
CA GLY A 453 -18.57 -2.31 -45.57
C GLY A 453 -18.26 -3.68 -46.17
N ASP A 454 -17.81 -3.68 -47.42
CA ASP A 454 -17.13 -4.83 -48.02
C ASP A 454 -15.70 -5.00 -47.43
N PRO A 455 -14.98 -6.10 -47.74
CA PRO A 455 -13.58 -6.29 -47.34
C PRO A 455 -12.66 -5.08 -47.53
N THR A 456 -12.75 -4.41 -48.69
CA THR A 456 -11.89 -3.27 -49.04
C THR A 456 -12.27 -2.03 -48.22
N ALA A 457 -13.56 -1.73 -48.12
CA ALA A 457 -14.08 -0.63 -47.30
C ALA A 457 -13.79 -0.83 -45.80
N THR A 458 -13.84 -2.08 -45.33
CA THR A 458 -13.51 -2.46 -43.95
C THR A 458 -12.02 -2.24 -43.67
N VAL A 459 -11.12 -2.72 -44.53
CA VAL A 459 -9.67 -2.49 -44.40
C VAL A 459 -9.32 -1.00 -44.46
N ILE A 460 -9.97 -0.22 -45.34
CA ILE A 460 -9.79 1.24 -45.40
C ILE A 460 -10.24 1.89 -44.08
N ALA A 461 -11.42 1.54 -43.57
CA ALA A 461 -11.95 2.09 -42.34
C ALA A 461 -11.12 1.71 -41.10
N LEU A 462 -10.55 0.49 -41.05
CA LEU A 462 -9.60 0.07 -40.01
C LEU A 462 -8.29 0.86 -40.08
N CYS A 463 -7.77 1.12 -41.28
CA CYS A 463 -6.60 1.99 -41.45
C CYS A 463 -6.90 3.41 -40.96
N SER A 464 -7.97 4.05 -41.44
CA SER A 464 -8.37 5.39 -41.01
C SER A 464 -8.73 5.48 -39.53
N MET A 465 -9.14 4.39 -38.87
CA MET A 465 -9.39 4.37 -37.43
C MET A 465 -8.08 4.40 -36.62
N ARG A 466 -7.00 3.82 -37.15
CA ARG A 466 -5.64 3.84 -36.56
C ARG A 466 -4.89 5.15 -36.87
N ASP A 467 -5.44 6.02 -37.71
CA ASP A 467 -4.89 7.36 -37.93
C ASP A 467 -5.39 8.37 -36.87
N PHE A 468 -6.34 7.96 -36.01
CA PHE A 468 -6.66 8.65 -34.74
C PHE A 468 -5.73 8.17 -33.61
N ASN A 469 -5.54 9.01 -32.60
CA ASN A 469 -4.80 8.62 -31.39
C ASN A 469 -5.65 7.67 -30.53
N LEU A 470 -5.47 6.35 -30.72
CA LEU A 470 -6.21 5.31 -30.00
C LEU A 470 -5.75 5.13 -28.55
N SER A 471 -4.67 5.81 -28.14
CA SER A 471 -4.26 5.89 -26.74
C SER A 471 -5.08 6.90 -25.92
N GLN A 472 -5.87 7.78 -26.57
CA GLN A 472 -6.80 8.68 -25.88
C GLN A 472 -8.04 7.98 -25.35
N GLU A 473 -8.50 8.36 -24.15
CA GLU A 473 -9.70 7.79 -23.54
C GLU A 473 -10.96 8.10 -24.38
N THR A 474 -11.08 9.27 -24.99
CA THR A 474 -12.19 9.63 -25.89
C THR A 474 -12.34 8.66 -27.06
N CYS A 475 -11.24 8.24 -27.67
CA CYS A 475 -11.19 7.26 -28.76
C CYS A 475 -11.54 5.85 -28.27
N GLN A 476 -11.03 5.46 -27.10
CA GLN A 476 -11.30 4.17 -26.46
C GLN A 476 -12.77 4.02 -26.04
N LEU A 477 -13.36 5.08 -25.48
CA LEU A 477 -14.79 5.20 -25.22
C LEU A 477 -15.60 5.06 -26.51
N ALA A 478 -15.22 5.76 -27.58
CA ALA A 478 -15.90 5.65 -28.88
C ALA A 478 -15.91 4.23 -29.45
N ILE A 479 -14.79 3.49 -29.37
CA ILE A 479 -14.72 2.09 -29.85
C ILE A 479 -15.60 1.17 -28.99
N ARG A 480 -15.65 1.38 -27.67
CA ARG A 480 -16.47 0.59 -26.75
C ARG A 480 -17.96 0.87 -26.93
N ASP A 481 -18.37 2.14 -26.85
CA ASP A 481 -19.76 2.55 -26.71
C ASP A 481 -20.55 2.49 -28.03
N THR A 482 -19.85 2.39 -29.16
CA THR A 482 -20.44 2.09 -30.48
C THR A 482 -20.59 0.59 -30.76
N GLY A 483 -20.12 -0.28 -29.85
CA GLY A 483 -20.02 -1.72 -30.06
C GLY A 483 -18.95 -2.12 -31.09
N CYS A 484 -18.05 -1.20 -31.48
CA CYS A 484 -16.98 -1.49 -32.43
C CYS A 484 -16.01 -2.55 -31.89
N LEU A 485 -15.80 -2.61 -30.57
CA LEU A 485 -14.98 -3.65 -29.92
C LEU A 485 -15.47 -5.08 -30.23
N GLU A 486 -16.78 -5.31 -30.25
CA GLU A 486 -17.37 -6.61 -30.63
C GLU A 486 -17.10 -6.91 -32.12
N VAL A 487 -17.26 -5.90 -32.99
CA VAL A 487 -17.02 -6.04 -34.43
C VAL A 487 -15.54 -6.35 -34.71
N LEU A 488 -14.61 -5.67 -34.03
CA LEU A 488 -13.17 -5.93 -34.12
C LEU A 488 -12.85 -7.37 -33.73
N ILE A 489 -13.42 -7.89 -32.63
CA ILE A 489 -13.23 -9.28 -32.20
C ILE A 489 -13.84 -10.26 -33.21
N ASN A 490 -15.02 -9.98 -33.76
CA ASN A 490 -15.64 -10.82 -34.80
C ASN A 490 -14.83 -10.84 -36.10
N LEU A 491 -14.18 -9.72 -36.48
CA LEU A 491 -13.29 -9.68 -37.65
C LEU A 491 -12.06 -10.59 -37.51
N LEU A 492 -11.69 -11.00 -36.30
CA LEU A 492 -10.59 -11.95 -36.06
C LEU A 492 -10.92 -13.37 -36.56
N ASP A 493 -12.21 -13.76 -36.58
CA ASP A 493 -12.62 -15.10 -37.05
C ASP A 493 -12.95 -15.14 -38.55
N THR A 494 -12.66 -14.06 -39.29
CA THR A 494 -12.81 -14.02 -40.75
C THR A 494 -11.64 -14.66 -41.47
N GLU A 495 -11.86 -15.12 -42.70
CA GLU A 495 -10.80 -15.69 -43.57
C GLU A 495 -9.86 -14.62 -44.17
N GLU A 496 -10.19 -13.32 -44.04
CA GLU A 496 -9.38 -12.25 -44.64
C GLU A 496 -8.28 -11.76 -43.70
N ILE A 497 -7.05 -12.23 -43.97
CA ILE A 497 -5.79 -11.83 -43.31
C ILE A 497 -5.66 -10.30 -43.12
N LYS A 498 -6.14 -9.49 -44.08
CA LYS A 498 -6.07 -8.02 -43.99
C LYS A 498 -7.04 -7.44 -42.94
N CYS A 499 -8.27 -7.94 -42.85
CA CYS A 499 -9.21 -7.55 -41.80
C CYS A 499 -8.74 -8.03 -40.42
N GLN A 500 -8.25 -9.26 -40.32
CA GLN A 500 -7.63 -9.79 -39.10
C GLN A 500 -6.45 -8.91 -38.64
N ALA A 501 -5.51 -8.60 -39.54
CA ALA A 501 -4.33 -7.79 -39.23
C ALA A 501 -4.68 -6.32 -38.92
N GLY A 502 -5.69 -5.75 -39.57
CA GLY A 502 -6.20 -4.41 -39.27
C GLY A 502 -6.85 -4.35 -37.88
N SER A 503 -7.70 -5.32 -37.56
CA SER A 503 -8.34 -5.43 -36.26
C SER A 503 -7.34 -5.65 -35.12
N LEU A 504 -6.40 -6.60 -35.26
CA LEU A 504 -5.38 -6.85 -34.23
C LEU A 504 -4.49 -5.63 -33.98
N LYS A 505 -4.20 -4.80 -34.99
CA LYS A 505 -3.43 -3.55 -34.78
C LYS A 505 -4.16 -2.55 -33.89
N ILE A 506 -5.48 -2.41 -34.05
CA ILE A 506 -6.33 -1.58 -33.19
C ILE A 506 -6.42 -2.20 -31.79
N LEU A 507 -6.75 -3.50 -31.71
CA LEU A 507 -6.90 -4.23 -30.43
C LEU A 507 -5.60 -4.23 -29.61
N LYS A 508 -4.43 -4.36 -30.24
CA LYS A 508 -3.10 -4.23 -29.59
C LYS A 508 -2.98 -2.90 -28.84
N GLU A 509 -3.38 -1.79 -29.46
CA GLU A 509 -3.22 -0.45 -28.89
C GLU A 509 -4.22 -0.22 -27.75
N ILE A 510 -5.52 -0.43 -27.99
CA ILE A 510 -6.56 -0.18 -26.99
C ILE A 510 -6.56 -1.18 -25.82
N SER A 511 -5.98 -2.38 -25.98
CA SER A 511 -5.80 -3.35 -24.89
C SER A 511 -4.78 -2.92 -23.83
N GLN A 512 -4.12 -1.78 -23.98
CA GLN A 512 -3.40 -1.15 -22.86
C GLN A 512 -4.37 -0.69 -21.77
N ASN A 513 -5.61 -0.31 -22.09
CA ASN A 513 -6.63 0.09 -21.11
C ASN A 513 -7.23 -1.12 -20.37
N ILE A 514 -7.20 -1.10 -19.03
CA ILE A 514 -7.67 -2.15 -18.13
C ILE A 514 -9.12 -2.58 -18.45
N LEU A 515 -10.03 -1.61 -18.64
CA LEU A 515 -11.45 -1.90 -18.92
C LEU A 515 -11.62 -2.65 -20.25
N ILE A 516 -10.77 -2.36 -21.24
CA ILE A 516 -10.81 -2.99 -22.55
C ILE A 516 -10.17 -4.39 -22.51
N ARG A 517 -9.12 -4.62 -21.70
CA ARG A 517 -8.60 -5.98 -21.44
C ARG A 517 -9.70 -6.91 -20.89
N HIS A 518 -10.49 -6.43 -19.93
CA HIS A 518 -11.61 -7.19 -19.39
C HIS A 518 -12.66 -7.46 -20.46
N ALA A 519 -13.11 -6.43 -21.18
CA ALA A 519 -14.10 -6.58 -22.25
C ALA A 519 -13.67 -7.55 -23.36
N ILE A 520 -12.39 -7.54 -23.80
CA ILE A 520 -11.86 -8.50 -24.78
C ILE A 520 -11.93 -9.93 -24.25
N ALA A 521 -11.67 -10.15 -22.97
CA ALA A 521 -11.74 -11.48 -22.34
C ALA A 521 -13.18 -11.95 -22.05
N ASP A 522 -14.11 -11.03 -21.77
CA ASP A 522 -15.54 -11.31 -21.62
C ASP A 522 -16.22 -11.63 -22.97
N LEU A 523 -15.81 -10.95 -24.04
CA LEU A 523 -16.24 -11.21 -25.42
C LEU A 523 -15.53 -12.41 -26.08
N GLY A 524 -14.74 -13.19 -25.34
CA GLY A 524 -14.09 -14.41 -25.82
C GLY A 524 -12.90 -14.22 -26.76
N GLY A 525 -12.49 -12.98 -27.06
CA GLY A 525 -11.47 -12.68 -28.08
C GLY A 525 -10.11 -13.36 -27.87
N LEU A 526 -9.77 -13.72 -26.64
CA LEU A 526 -8.57 -14.49 -26.31
C LEU A 526 -8.55 -15.90 -26.95
N GLU A 527 -9.69 -16.56 -27.11
CA GLU A 527 -9.77 -17.87 -27.77
C GLU A 527 -9.44 -17.72 -29.26
N ILE A 528 -10.01 -16.71 -29.92
CA ILE A 528 -9.79 -16.42 -31.34
C ILE A 528 -8.33 -15.99 -31.58
N MET A 529 -7.75 -15.17 -30.70
CA MET A 529 -6.32 -14.82 -30.77
C MET A 529 -5.43 -16.06 -30.61
N VAL A 530 -5.77 -17.00 -29.72
CA VAL A 530 -5.05 -18.28 -29.55
C VAL A 530 -5.23 -19.22 -30.74
N LYS A 531 -6.35 -19.14 -31.48
CA LYS A 531 -6.55 -19.80 -32.79
C LYS A 531 -5.66 -19.19 -33.87
N ILE A 532 -5.54 -17.86 -33.93
CA ILE A 532 -4.70 -17.14 -34.92
C ILE A 532 -3.20 -17.48 -34.80
N LEU A 533 -2.72 -17.91 -33.63
CA LEU A 533 -1.32 -18.38 -33.47
C LEU A 533 -0.97 -19.59 -34.37
N ASP A 534 -1.96 -20.36 -34.85
CA ASP A 534 -1.78 -21.48 -35.79
C ASP A 534 -1.64 -21.05 -37.26
N SER A 535 -1.94 -19.77 -37.58
CA SER A 535 -1.95 -19.27 -38.96
C SER A 535 -0.59 -19.37 -39.66
N LEU A 536 -0.54 -19.23 -40.99
CA LEU A 536 0.72 -19.21 -41.73
C LEU A 536 1.32 -17.79 -41.86
N ASP A 537 0.57 -16.73 -41.51
CA ASP A 537 1.07 -15.35 -41.59
C ASP A 537 1.82 -14.95 -40.31
N THR A 538 3.13 -14.72 -40.45
CA THR A 538 4.01 -14.31 -39.35
C THR A 538 3.54 -13.03 -38.65
N ASN A 539 3.01 -12.07 -39.41
CA ASN A 539 2.55 -10.79 -38.85
C ASN A 539 1.26 -10.95 -38.02
N LEU A 540 0.33 -11.84 -38.42
CA LEU A 540 -0.82 -12.21 -37.60
C LEU A 540 -0.38 -12.88 -36.28
N LYS A 541 0.60 -13.79 -36.31
CA LYS A 541 1.16 -14.39 -35.09
C LYS A 541 1.72 -13.33 -34.14
N CYS A 542 2.54 -12.41 -34.65
CA CYS A 542 3.11 -11.32 -33.86
C CYS A 542 2.02 -10.46 -33.22
N LEU A 543 1.07 -9.96 -34.02
CA LEU A 543 0.00 -9.08 -33.54
C LEU A 543 -0.94 -9.78 -32.55
N ALA A 544 -1.26 -11.06 -32.77
CA ALA A 544 -2.05 -11.85 -31.83
C ALA A 544 -1.29 -12.08 -30.51
N ALA A 545 -0.01 -12.41 -30.55
CA ALA A 545 0.82 -12.60 -29.36
C ALA A 545 1.00 -11.29 -28.56
N GLU A 546 1.27 -10.15 -29.21
CA GLU A 546 1.36 -8.85 -28.53
C GLU A 546 0.01 -8.42 -27.91
N THR A 547 -1.11 -8.68 -28.58
CA THR A 547 -2.45 -8.41 -28.01
C THR A 547 -2.74 -9.33 -26.82
N ILE A 548 -2.39 -10.63 -26.93
CA ILE A 548 -2.46 -11.57 -25.80
C ILE A 548 -1.59 -11.09 -24.64
N ALA A 549 -0.39 -10.55 -24.88
CA ALA A 549 0.49 -10.04 -23.83
C ALA A 549 -0.14 -8.90 -23.03
N ASN A 550 -0.81 -7.95 -23.71
CA ASN A 550 -1.51 -6.84 -23.06
C ASN A 550 -2.72 -7.33 -22.26
N VAL A 551 -3.53 -8.23 -22.82
CA VAL A 551 -4.73 -8.75 -22.14
C VAL A 551 -4.39 -9.73 -21.00
N ALA A 552 -3.30 -10.50 -21.10
CA ALA A 552 -2.89 -11.50 -20.10
C ALA A 552 -2.34 -10.92 -18.78
N ARG A 553 -2.39 -9.60 -18.56
CA ARG A 553 -1.92 -8.96 -17.32
C ARG A 553 -2.77 -9.30 -16.07
N PHE A 554 -3.99 -9.84 -16.23
CA PHE A 554 -4.86 -10.26 -15.11
C PHE A 554 -5.19 -11.77 -15.09
N LYS A 555 -5.46 -12.32 -13.90
CA LYS A 555 -5.56 -13.77 -13.60
C LYS A 555 -6.53 -14.56 -14.49
N ARG A 556 -7.71 -14.00 -14.79
CA ARG A 556 -8.71 -14.68 -15.65
C ARG A 556 -8.22 -14.82 -17.10
N ALA A 557 -7.60 -13.79 -17.68
CA ALA A 557 -7.01 -13.89 -19.01
C ALA A 557 -5.87 -14.93 -19.05
N ARG A 558 -4.98 -14.95 -18.05
CA ARG A 558 -3.94 -15.98 -17.89
C ARG A 558 -4.50 -17.41 -17.87
N LYS A 559 -5.68 -17.61 -17.27
CA LYS A 559 -6.41 -18.89 -17.23
C LYS A 559 -7.01 -19.24 -18.60
N THR A 560 -7.67 -18.31 -19.28
CA THR A 560 -8.23 -18.51 -20.64
C THR A 560 -7.16 -18.92 -21.66
N VAL A 561 -6.01 -18.24 -21.68
CA VAL A 561 -4.90 -18.56 -22.61
C VAL A 561 -4.34 -19.97 -22.35
N ARG A 562 -4.27 -20.39 -21.08
CA ARG A 562 -3.87 -21.76 -20.70
C ARG A 562 -4.89 -22.82 -21.16
N GLN A 563 -6.18 -22.57 -20.97
CA GLN A 563 -7.24 -23.55 -21.27
C GLN A 563 -7.34 -23.86 -22.76
N HIS A 564 -7.15 -22.87 -23.64
CA HIS A 564 -7.18 -23.05 -25.10
C HIS A 564 -5.81 -23.48 -25.70
N GLY A 565 -4.89 -23.96 -24.85
CA GLY A 565 -3.58 -24.48 -25.27
C GLY A 565 -2.56 -23.41 -25.70
N GLY A 566 -2.89 -22.12 -25.59
CA GLY A 566 -2.09 -21.00 -26.10
C GLY A 566 -0.66 -20.95 -25.55
N ILE A 567 -0.43 -21.42 -24.32
CA ILE A 567 0.92 -21.50 -23.74
C ILE A 567 1.86 -22.39 -24.58
N LYS A 568 1.37 -23.50 -25.17
CA LYS A 568 2.19 -24.36 -26.04
C LYS A 568 2.53 -23.61 -27.33
N LYS A 569 1.53 -22.99 -27.96
CA LYS A 569 1.69 -22.22 -29.21
C LYS A 569 2.64 -21.04 -29.06
N LEU A 570 2.57 -20.33 -27.93
CA LEU A 570 3.46 -19.21 -27.62
C LEU A 570 4.91 -19.67 -27.36
N VAL A 571 5.11 -20.89 -26.83
CA VAL A 571 6.44 -21.52 -26.76
C VAL A 571 6.93 -21.95 -28.14
N GLU A 572 6.04 -22.44 -29.00
CA GLU A 572 6.38 -22.78 -30.40
C GLU A 572 6.78 -21.54 -31.23
N LEU A 573 6.31 -20.33 -30.88
CA LEU A 573 6.84 -19.07 -31.44
C LEU A 573 8.30 -18.78 -31.06
N LEU A 574 8.86 -19.42 -30.03
CA LEU A 574 10.28 -19.32 -29.70
C LEU A 574 11.14 -20.29 -30.53
N ASP A 575 10.54 -21.26 -31.23
CA ASP A 575 11.26 -22.25 -32.04
C ASP A 575 11.34 -21.90 -33.54
N CYS A 576 11.63 -20.61 -33.82
CA CYS A 576 12.03 -20.14 -35.14
C CYS A 576 13.41 -20.72 -35.52
N VAL A 577 13.44 -21.95 -36.02
CA VAL A 577 14.66 -22.62 -36.48
C VAL A 577 15.03 -22.15 -37.89
N SER A 578 16.06 -21.31 -37.98
CA SER A 578 16.84 -21.12 -39.20
C SER A 578 18.30 -21.53 -38.94
N VAL A 579 18.75 -22.60 -39.60
CA VAL A 579 20.09 -23.17 -39.41
C VAL A 579 21.08 -22.45 -40.32
N GLY A 580 21.67 -21.33 -39.84
CA GLY A 580 22.78 -20.69 -40.52
C GLY A 580 22.98 -19.20 -40.24
N SER A 581 23.79 -18.89 -39.22
CA SER A 581 24.61 -17.66 -39.08
C SER A 581 23.98 -16.26 -39.19
N SER A 582 22.69 -16.10 -39.45
CA SER A 582 22.00 -14.81 -39.32
C SER A 582 20.56 -14.99 -38.83
N TYR A 583 20.24 -14.36 -37.70
CA TYR A 583 18.86 -14.20 -37.26
C TYR A 583 18.18 -13.20 -38.20
N GLN A 584 17.29 -13.68 -39.08
CA GLN A 584 16.50 -12.77 -39.90
C GLN A 584 15.57 -11.96 -38.99
N GLY A 585 15.45 -10.65 -39.22
CA GLY A 585 14.72 -9.76 -38.32
C GLY A 585 13.28 -10.20 -38.04
N LYS A 586 12.61 -10.86 -38.99
CA LYS A 586 11.25 -11.41 -38.83
C LYS A 586 11.16 -12.60 -37.86
N ASP A 587 12.21 -13.42 -37.78
CA ASP A 587 12.23 -14.59 -36.89
C ASP A 587 12.43 -14.14 -35.44
N ALA A 588 13.34 -13.17 -35.24
CA ALA A 588 13.55 -12.50 -33.95
C ALA A 588 12.32 -11.68 -33.51
N GLU A 589 11.64 -11.01 -34.44
CA GLU A 589 10.35 -10.32 -34.19
C GLU A 589 9.30 -11.30 -33.64
N THR A 590 9.16 -12.47 -34.28
CA THR A 590 8.19 -13.51 -33.90
C THR A 590 8.49 -14.07 -32.51
N ALA A 591 9.76 -14.39 -32.25
CA ALA A 591 10.19 -14.89 -30.96
C ALA A 591 10.06 -13.82 -29.85
N ARG A 592 10.29 -12.53 -30.14
CA ARG A 592 10.00 -11.44 -29.18
C ARG A 592 8.52 -11.40 -28.81
N CYS A 593 7.63 -11.44 -29.81
CA CYS A 593 6.19 -11.39 -29.58
C CYS A 593 5.71 -12.59 -28.75
N GLY A 594 6.23 -13.79 -29.04
CA GLY A 594 6.03 -14.98 -28.22
C GLY A 594 6.52 -14.81 -26.79
N ALA A 595 7.76 -14.35 -26.60
CA ALA A 595 8.35 -14.13 -25.28
C ALA A 595 7.58 -13.07 -24.46
N LEU A 596 7.11 -11.98 -25.08
CA LEU A 596 6.32 -10.94 -24.41
C LEU A 596 4.97 -11.48 -23.91
N ALA A 597 4.30 -12.31 -24.71
CA ALA A 597 3.08 -13.00 -24.32
C ALA A 597 3.33 -14.03 -23.21
N LEU A 598 4.44 -14.76 -23.28
CA LEU A 598 4.86 -15.72 -22.24
C LEU A 598 5.20 -15.03 -20.92
N TRP A 599 5.84 -13.87 -20.93
CA TRP A 599 6.15 -13.08 -19.74
C TRP A 599 4.86 -12.68 -19.01
N SER A 600 3.90 -12.05 -19.70
CA SER A 600 2.58 -11.73 -19.13
C SER A 600 1.85 -12.96 -18.63
N CYS A 601 1.91 -14.09 -19.36
CA CYS A 601 1.30 -15.34 -18.94
C CYS A 601 2.00 -15.98 -17.73
N SER A 602 3.32 -15.81 -17.58
CA SER A 602 4.16 -16.52 -16.60
C SER A 602 3.96 -16.06 -15.16
N LYS A 603 3.29 -14.91 -14.92
CA LYS A 603 2.91 -14.48 -13.56
C LYS A 603 2.10 -15.55 -12.81
N SER A 604 1.29 -16.37 -13.51
CA SER A 604 0.51 -17.47 -12.89
C SER A 604 1.32 -18.76 -12.70
N THR A 605 1.25 -19.35 -11.50
CA THR A 605 1.98 -20.59 -11.12
C THR A 605 1.59 -21.80 -11.97
N LYS A 606 0.30 -21.96 -12.30
CA LYS A 606 -0.18 -23.00 -13.24
C LYS A 606 0.29 -22.75 -14.69
N ASN A 607 0.58 -21.50 -15.08
CA ASN A 607 1.15 -21.18 -16.39
C ASN A 607 2.66 -21.47 -16.46
N LYS A 608 3.45 -21.15 -15.42
CA LYS A 608 4.86 -21.58 -15.29
C LYS A 608 4.98 -23.09 -15.53
N LYS A 609 4.15 -23.88 -14.86
CA LYS A 609 4.12 -25.35 -15.00
C LYS A 609 3.73 -25.82 -16.42
N ALA A 610 2.97 -25.03 -17.18
CA ALA A 610 2.67 -25.31 -18.59
C ALA A 610 3.84 -24.92 -19.53
N ILE A 611 4.50 -23.78 -19.32
CA ILE A 611 5.68 -23.34 -20.10
C ILE A 611 6.81 -24.38 -19.99
N ARG A 612 7.07 -24.89 -18.78
CA ARG A 612 8.06 -25.97 -18.56
C ARG A 612 7.70 -27.27 -19.30
N ARG A 613 6.42 -27.66 -19.28
CA ARG A 613 5.92 -28.86 -19.99
C ARG A 613 5.97 -28.71 -21.52
N ALA A 614 5.87 -27.50 -22.04
CA ALA A 614 5.98 -27.19 -23.46
C ALA A 614 7.43 -27.09 -23.98
N GLY A 615 8.45 -27.28 -23.11
CA GLY A 615 9.85 -27.19 -23.51
C GLY A 615 10.39 -25.75 -23.62
N GLY A 616 9.72 -24.76 -23.04
CA GLY A 616 10.12 -23.36 -23.18
C GLY A 616 11.46 -22.98 -22.55
N ILE A 617 11.98 -23.78 -21.60
CA ILE A 617 13.20 -23.43 -20.86
C ILE A 617 14.47 -23.46 -21.75
N PRO A 618 14.79 -24.56 -22.48
CA PRO A 618 15.88 -24.56 -23.46
C PRO A 618 15.75 -23.49 -24.55
N LEU A 619 14.53 -23.15 -24.96
CA LEU A 619 14.29 -22.13 -25.99
C LEU A 619 14.61 -20.72 -25.45
N LEU A 620 14.20 -20.40 -24.23
CA LEU A 620 14.63 -19.17 -23.55
C LEU A 620 16.16 -19.15 -23.33
N ALA A 621 16.77 -20.29 -23.00
CA ALA A 621 18.23 -20.44 -22.87
C ALA A 621 18.99 -20.15 -24.18
N ARG A 622 18.40 -20.53 -25.32
CA ARG A 622 18.93 -20.27 -26.67
C ARG A 622 18.88 -18.77 -27.00
N TRP A 623 17.74 -18.12 -26.77
CA TRP A 623 17.56 -16.69 -27.05
C TRP A 623 18.34 -15.77 -26.09
N LEU A 624 18.61 -16.21 -24.86
CA LEU A 624 19.43 -15.47 -23.89
C LEU A 624 20.91 -15.28 -24.34
N LYS A 625 21.35 -16.02 -25.37
CA LYS A 625 22.69 -15.93 -25.97
C LYS A 625 22.77 -14.97 -27.16
N CYS A 626 21.66 -14.30 -27.51
CA CYS A 626 21.58 -13.38 -28.66
C CYS A 626 21.87 -11.93 -28.24
N SER A 627 22.61 -11.18 -29.06
CA SER A 627 22.97 -9.77 -28.77
C SER A 627 21.83 -8.74 -28.93
N HIS A 628 20.60 -9.18 -29.24
CA HIS A 628 19.48 -8.29 -29.54
C HIS A 628 18.65 -7.97 -28.28
N THR A 629 18.88 -6.80 -27.71
CA THR A 629 18.28 -6.37 -26.42
C THR A 629 16.75 -6.37 -26.42
N ASN A 630 16.13 -6.03 -27.56
CA ASN A 630 14.67 -6.08 -27.76
C ASN A 630 14.02 -7.47 -27.52
N ILE A 631 14.75 -8.58 -27.70
CA ILE A 631 14.25 -9.93 -27.36
C ILE A 631 14.76 -10.40 -25.99
N LEU A 632 15.95 -9.95 -25.56
CA LEU A 632 16.46 -10.27 -24.23
C LEU A 632 15.53 -9.78 -23.11
N ILE A 633 14.95 -8.58 -23.21
CA ILE A 633 14.05 -8.03 -22.17
C ILE A 633 12.85 -8.97 -21.89
N PRO A 634 12.00 -9.35 -22.89
CA PRO A 634 10.92 -10.32 -22.64
C PRO A 634 11.37 -11.73 -22.26
N VAL A 635 12.54 -12.18 -22.74
CA VAL A 635 13.10 -13.48 -22.38
C VAL A 635 13.52 -13.51 -20.90
N VAL A 636 14.28 -12.50 -20.45
CA VAL A 636 14.70 -12.38 -19.05
C VAL A 636 13.51 -12.09 -18.13
N GLY A 637 12.56 -11.25 -18.55
CA GLY A 637 11.29 -11.05 -17.81
C GLY A 637 10.50 -12.35 -17.61
N THR A 638 10.43 -13.22 -18.64
CA THR A 638 9.84 -14.55 -18.51
C THR A 638 10.61 -15.43 -17.52
N LEU A 639 11.95 -15.41 -17.57
CA LEU A 639 12.81 -16.17 -16.65
C LEU A 639 12.70 -15.67 -15.21
N GLN A 640 12.67 -14.35 -14.99
CA GLN A 640 12.47 -13.68 -13.71
C GLN A 640 11.17 -14.16 -13.04
N GLU A 641 10.04 -14.16 -13.76
CA GLU A 641 8.78 -14.61 -13.16
C GLU A 641 8.72 -16.12 -12.93
N CYS A 642 9.40 -16.91 -13.77
CA CYS A 642 9.53 -18.33 -13.55
C CYS A 642 10.47 -18.70 -12.37
N ALA A 643 11.52 -17.91 -12.11
CA ALA A 643 12.53 -18.14 -11.05
C ALA A 643 11.95 -18.13 -9.62
N SER A 644 10.72 -17.68 -9.43
CA SER A 644 9.98 -17.79 -8.16
C SER A 644 9.55 -19.23 -7.81
N GLU A 645 9.65 -20.20 -8.75
CA GLU A 645 9.43 -21.63 -8.46
C GLU A 645 10.80 -22.35 -8.34
N PRO A 646 11.11 -23.07 -7.23
CA PRO A 646 12.41 -23.74 -7.07
C PRO A 646 12.75 -24.73 -8.19
N SER A 647 11.74 -25.40 -8.75
CA SER A 647 11.93 -26.34 -9.87
C SER A 647 12.29 -25.66 -11.20
N TYR A 648 12.17 -24.33 -11.27
CA TYR A 648 12.63 -23.50 -12.38
C TYR A 648 14.04 -22.96 -12.15
N ARG A 649 14.39 -22.56 -10.92
CA ARG A 649 15.76 -22.15 -10.57
C ARG A 649 16.77 -23.24 -10.88
N LEU A 650 16.45 -24.48 -10.51
CA LEU A 650 17.23 -25.67 -10.89
C LEU A 650 17.43 -25.77 -12.41
N ALA A 651 16.39 -25.49 -13.21
CA ALA A 651 16.47 -25.58 -14.66
C ALA A 651 17.28 -24.41 -15.29
N ILE A 652 17.09 -23.18 -14.81
CA ILE A 652 17.88 -21.99 -15.16
C ILE A 652 19.38 -22.25 -14.89
N ARG A 653 19.66 -22.93 -13.78
CA ARG A 653 21.01 -23.35 -13.37
C ARG A 653 21.59 -24.44 -14.27
N THR A 654 20.86 -25.53 -14.55
CA THR A 654 21.36 -26.64 -15.39
C THR A 654 21.57 -26.26 -16.85
N GLU A 655 20.81 -25.29 -17.37
CA GLU A 655 20.94 -24.77 -18.74
C GLU A 655 22.05 -23.69 -18.87
N GLY A 656 22.80 -23.40 -17.80
CA GLY A 656 23.90 -22.42 -17.81
C GLY A 656 23.45 -20.96 -18.00
N MET A 657 22.19 -20.62 -17.67
CA MET A 657 21.65 -19.28 -17.91
C MET A 657 22.29 -18.21 -17.03
N ILE A 658 22.76 -18.57 -15.83
CA ILE A 658 23.33 -17.62 -14.84
C ILE A 658 24.50 -16.81 -15.44
N GLU A 659 25.39 -17.46 -16.20
CA GLU A 659 26.49 -16.80 -16.91
C GLU A 659 25.99 -15.69 -17.86
N ASN A 660 24.87 -15.96 -18.55
CA ASN A 660 24.33 -15.06 -19.57
C ASN A 660 23.47 -13.95 -18.93
N LEU A 661 22.80 -14.21 -17.80
CA LEU A 661 22.18 -13.17 -16.97
C LEU A 661 23.24 -12.20 -16.42
N VAL A 662 24.36 -12.74 -15.93
CA VAL A 662 25.48 -11.95 -15.40
C VAL A 662 26.10 -11.07 -16.48
N LYS A 663 26.42 -11.60 -17.66
CA LYS A 663 26.97 -10.79 -18.78
C LYS A 663 26.06 -9.62 -19.19
N ASN A 664 24.74 -9.81 -19.12
CA ASN A 664 23.77 -8.77 -19.48
C ASN A 664 23.59 -7.67 -18.41
N LEU A 665 24.15 -7.82 -17.20
CA LEU A 665 24.25 -6.73 -16.22
C LEU A 665 25.15 -5.59 -16.72
N SER A 666 26.15 -5.89 -17.54
CA SER A 666 27.07 -4.91 -18.15
C SER A 666 26.57 -4.35 -19.49
N SER A 667 25.27 -4.49 -19.80
CA SER A 667 24.66 -3.89 -20.99
C SER A 667 24.30 -2.42 -20.76
N GLU A 668 24.15 -1.64 -21.84
CA GLU A 668 23.78 -0.21 -21.77
C GLU A 668 22.29 0.05 -21.45
N HIS A 669 21.46 -0.99 -21.36
CA HIS A 669 20.00 -0.85 -21.20
C HIS A 669 19.54 -1.15 -19.78
N GLU A 670 19.15 -0.11 -19.03
CA GLU A 670 18.70 -0.22 -17.63
C GLU A 670 17.54 -1.21 -17.42
N GLU A 671 16.59 -1.31 -18.35
CA GLU A 671 15.48 -2.28 -18.27
C GLU A 671 16.00 -3.73 -18.32
N LEU A 672 17.01 -4.00 -19.15
CA LEU A 672 17.64 -5.33 -19.23
C LEU A 672 18.51 -5.60 -17.98
N GLN A 673 19.25 -4.61 -17.50
CA GLN A 673 20.00 -4.71 -16.24
C GLN A 673 19.07 -5.06 -15.06
N MET A 674 17.95 -4.35 -14.94
CA MET A 674 16.93 -4.52 -13.91
C MET A 674 16.32 -5.93 -13.94
N HIS A 675 15.94 -6.43 -15.12
CA HIS A 675 15.41 -7.79 -15.26
C HIS A 675 16.47 -8.87 -14.99
N CYS A 676 17.72 -8.67 -15.39
CA CYS A 676 18.82 -9.57 -15.06
C CYS A 676 19.09 -9.61 -13.55
N ALA A 677 19.14 -8.45 -12.89
CA ALA A 677 19.30 -8.34 -11.44
C ALA A 677 18.13 -8.99 -10.69
N SER A 678 16.88 -8.73 -11.10
CA SER A 678 15.69 -9.34 -10.48
C SER A 678 15.59 -10.86 -10.72
N ALA A 679 16.03 -11.35 -11.87
CA ALA A 679 16.18 -12.78 -12.11
C ALA A 679 17.25 -13.42 -11.21
N ILE A 680 18.41 -12.75 -11.04
CA ILE A 680 19.47 -13.18 -10.12
C ILE A 680 18.98 -13.15 -8.67
N PHE A 681 18.31 -12.09 -8.22
CA PHE A 681 17.67 -11.97 -6.90
C PHE A 681 16.77 -13.18 -6.57
N LYS A 682 15.86 -13.52 -7.50
CA LYS A 682 14.97 -14.67 -7.34
C LYS A 682 15.72 -16.01 -7.40
N CYS A 683 16.79 -16.13 -8.19
CA CYS A 683 17.58 -17.36 -8.30
C CYS A 683 18.57 -17.59 -7.14
N ALA A 684 19.07 -16.52 -6.51
CA ALA A 684 20.11 -16.52 -5.47
C ALA A 684 19.63 -16.97 -4.09
N GLU A 685 18.34 -17.32 -3.94
CA GLU A 685 17.86 -18.10 -2.79
C GLU A 685 18.57 -19.47 -2.71
N ASP A 686 18.92 -20.07 -3.85
CA ASP A 686 19.66 -21.33 -3.92
C ASP A 686 21.18 -21.10 -3.84
N GLU A 687 21.88 -21.90 -3.02
CA GLU A 687 23.30 -21.72 -2.68
C GLU A 687 24.23 -21.82 -3.89
N GLU A 688 24.07 -22.85 -4.72
CA GLU A 688 24.84 -23.02 -5.96
C GLU A 688 24.70 -21.84 -6.93
N THR A 689 23.57 -21.10 -6.89
CA THR A 689 23.40 -19.90 -7.71
C THR A 689 24.28 -18.75 -7.22
N ARG A 690 24.33 -18.51 -5.89
CA ARG A 690 25.22 -17.51 -5.28
C ARG A 690 26.66 -17.76 -5.67
N ASP A 691 27.03 -19.04 -5.71
CA ASP A 691 28.35 -19.53 -6.09
C ASP A 691 28.64 -19.34 -7.59
N LEU A 692 27.66 -19.56 -8.47
CA LEU A 692 27.78 -19.33 -9.91
C LEU A 692 27.87 -17.84 -10.27
N VAL A 693 27.09 -16.97 -9.62
CA VAL A 693 27.19 -15.50 -9.82
C VAL A 693 28.61 -15.01 -9.49
N ARG A 694 29.23 -15.53 -8.43
CA ARG A 694 30.64 -15.25 -8.10
C ARG A 694 31.62 -15.82 -9.13
N LYS A 695 31.43 -17.08 -9.57
CA LYS A 695 32.31 -17.74 -10.57
C LYS A 695 32.25 -17.10 -11.96
N HIS A 696 31.17 -16.39 -12.28
CA HIS A 696 31.02 -15.60 -13.50
C HIS A 696 31.26 -14.09 -13.28
N GLU A 697 31.90 -13.71 -12.18
CA GLU A 697 32.33 -12.32 -11.84
C GLU A 697 31.18 -11.30 -11.65
N GLY A 698 29.92 -11.74 -11.61
CA GLY A 698 28.73 -10.89 -11.56
C GLY A 698 28.53 -10.06 -10.30
N LEU A 699 29.34 -10.27 -9.26
CA LEU A 699 29.32 -9.47 -8.04
C LEU A 699 29.90 -8.06 -8.24
N GLN A 700 30.83 -7.87 -9.21
CA GLN A 700 31.39 -6.56 -9.55
C GLN A 700 30.35 -5.71 -10.32
N PRO A 701 29.74 -6.15 -11.46
CA PRO A 701 28.67 -5.40 -12.12
C PRO A 701 27.49 -5.04 -11.22
N LEU A 702 27.07 -5.92 -10.31
CA LEU A 702 26.04 -5.58 -9.32
C LEU A 702 26.48 -4.42 -8.40
N SER A 703 27.74 -4.40 -7.98
CA SER A 703 28.29 -3.33 -7.14
C SER A 703 28.41 -2.00 -7.89
N ASP A 704 28.84 -2.05 -9.15
CA ASP A 704 28.97 -0.87 -10.02
C ASP A 704 27.60 -0.21 -10.28
N LEU A 705 26.56 -1.02 -10.51
CA LEU A 705 25.19 -0.56 -10.75
C LEU A 705 24.55 0.17 -9.55
N LEU A 706 25.08 0.04 -8.33
CA LEU A 706 24.63 0.85 -7.19
C LEU A 706 24.89 2.35 -7.37
N GLY A 707 25.80 2.74 -8.29
CA GLY A 707 26.04 4.14 -8.62
C GLY A 707 24.85 4.81 -9.33
N ASN A 708 23.97 4.05 -9.99
CA ASN A 708 22.79 4.59 -10.67
C ASN A 708 21.65 4.86 -9.66
N SER A 709 21.79 5.96 -8.92
CA SER A 709 20.83 6.34 -7.88
C SER A 709 19.52 6.95 -8.40
N GLU A 710 19.41 7.26 -9.69
CA GLU A 710 18.20 7.85 -10.29
C GLU A 710 17.12 6.79 -10.53
N ASN A 711 17.47 5.66 -11.19
CA ASN A 711 16.52 4.59 -11.47
C ASN A 711 16.23 3.73 -10.23
N LYS A 712 15.18 4.11 -9.49
CA LYS A 712 14.77 3.42 -8.24
C LYS A 712 14.34 1.96 -8.45
N GLN A 713 13.86 1.57 -9.64
CA GLN A 713 13.43 0.19 -9.92
C GLN A 713 14.63 -0.72 -10.19
N LEU A 714 15.59 -0.25 -10.99
CA LEU A 714 16.90 -0.88 -11.16
C LEU A 714 17.60 -1.04 -9.80
N LEU A 715 17.64 0.04 -9.00
CA LEU A 715 18.27 0.03 -7.68
C LEU A 715 17.63 -0.99 -6.72
N ALA A 716 16.30 -1.12 -6.72
CA ALA A 716 15.60 -2.14 -5.94
C ALA A 716 15.99 -3.58 -6.36
N ALA A 717 16.06 -3.84 -7.67
CA ALA A 717 16.45 -5.14 -8.21
C ALA A 717 17.92 -5.48 -7.90
N VAL A 718 18.84 -4.52 -8.07
CA VAL A 718 20.28 -4.68 -7.83
C VAL A 718 20.58 -4.87 -6.34
N THR A 719 20.02 -4.04 -5.46
CA THR A 719 20.18 -4.20 -4.00
C THR A 719 19.59 -5.52 -3.50
N GLY A 720 18.47 -5.98 -4.08
CA GLY A 720 17.91 -7.30 -3.80
C GLY A 720 18.85 -8.43 -4.21
N ALA A 721 19.42 -8.37 -5.42
CA ALA A 721 20.39 -9.34 -5.91
C ALA A 721 21.63 -9.40 -5.01
N ILE A 722 22.16 -8.25 -4.59
CA ILE A 722 23.28 -8.15 -3.64
C ILE A 722 22.92 -8.78 -2.30
N TRP A 723 21.75 -8.47 -1.71
CA TRP A 723 21.31 -9.08 -0.46
C TRP A 723 21.29 -10.60 -0.53
N LYS A 724 20.67 -11.18 -1.56
CA LYS A 724 20.63 -12.65 -1.69
C LYS A 724 22.01 -13.23 -1.97
N CYS A 725 22.85 -12.58 -2.77
CA CYS A 725 24.24 -13.01 -2.95
C CYS A 725 25.06 -12.96 -1.64
N ALA A 726 24.83 -11.98 -0.76
CA ALA A 726 25.52 -11.79 0.52
C ALA A 726 25.21 -12.85 1.59
N ILE A 727 24.26 -13.76 1.33
CA ILE A 727 24.02 -14.95 2.18
C ILE A 727 25.20 -15.95 2.11
N SER A 728 26.07 -15.86 1.08
CA SER A 728 27.36 -16.58 1.05
C SER A 728 28.48 -15.72 1.64
N ARG A 729 29.26 -16.32 2.55
CA ARG A 729 30.44 -15.69 3.17
C ARG A 729 31.49 -15.29 2.13
N GLU A 730 31.73 -16.17 1.16
CA GLU A 730 32.67 -15.99 0.06
C GLU A 730 32.27 -14.82 -0.85
N ASN A 731 30.97 -14.56 -0.98
CA ASN A 731 30.43 -13.42 -1.70
C ASN A 731 30.55 -12.13 -0.89
N VAL A 732 30.33 -12.16 0.43
CA VAL A 732 30.55 -11.01 1.33
C VAL A 732 32.00 -10.53 1.29
N LEU A 733 32.97 -11.45 1.28
CA LEU A 733 34.40 -11.11 1.13
C LEU A 733 34.69 -10.44 -0.22
N LYS A 734 34.01 -10.83 -1.31
CA LYS A 734 34.12 -10.13 -2.60
C LYS A 734 33.42 -8.75 -2.60
N PHE A 735 32.26 -8.62 -1.98
CA PHE A 735 31.62 -7.32 -1.77
C PHE A 735 32.45 -6.37 -0.87
N GLN A 736 33.31 -6.90 -0.01
CA GLN A 736 34.30 -6.12 0.74
C GLN A 736 35.43 -5.61 -0.18
N GLU A 737 36.01 -6.46 -1.04
CA GLU A 737 36.99 -6.04 -2.07
C GLU A 737 36.43 -4.94 -2.99
N TYR A 738 35.15 -5.05 -3.38
CA TYR A 738 34.47 -4.11 -4.28
C TYR A 738 33.87 -2.89 -3.57
N LYS A 739 34.11 -2.71 -2.26
CA LYS A 739 33.59 -1.61 -1.42
C LYS A 739 32.06 -1.50 -1.40
N THR A 740 31.32 -2.55 -1.80
CA THR A 740 29.86 -2.56 -1.90
C THR A 740 29.19 -2.18 -0.57
N VAL A 741 29.80 -2.54 0.57
CA VAL A 741 29.34 -2.16 1.92
C VAL A 741 29.39 -0.65 2.16
N GLU A 742 30.38 0.05 1.62
CA GLU A 742 30.52 1.51 1.72
C GLU A 742 29.39 2.19 0.92
N THR A 743 29.11 1.70 -0.30
CA THR A 743 28.01 2.18 -1.17
C THR A 743 26.62 1.84 -0.62
N LEU A 744 26.44 0.66 -0.01
CA LEU A 744 25.18 0.31 0.64
C LEU A 744 24.87 1.24 1.82
N VAL A 745 25.88 1.75 2.54
CA VAL A 745 25.68 2.71 3.63
C VAL A 745 25.20 4.07 3.13
N THR A 746 25.62 4.55 1.96
CA THR A 746 25.13 5.83 1.40
C THR A 746 23.67 5.74 0.92
N LEU A 747 23.18 4.54 0.62
CA LEU A 747 21.80 4.27 0.21
C LEU A 747 20.82 4.08 1.39
N LEU A 748 21.25 4.33 2.63
CA LEU A 748 20.40 4.24 3.84
C LEU A 748 19.48 5.44 4.05
N THR A 749 19.64 6.52 3.27
CA THR A 749 18.88 7.75 3.36
C THR A 749 18.18 8.09 2.05
N ASP A 750 16.98 8.66 2.16
CA ASP A 750 16.19 9.22 1.06
C ASP A 750 15.89 8.26 -0.12
N GLN A 751 15.77 6.96 0.19
CA GLN A 751 15.34 5.90 -0.73
C GLN A 751 13.93 5.37 -0.39
N PRO A 752 13.20 4.81 -1.37
CA PRO A 752 11.92 4.14 -1.11
C PRO A 752 12.08 2.87 -0.26
N GLU A 753 11.03 2.47 0.47
CA GLU A 753 11.09 1.36 1.42
C GLU A 753 11.57 0.03 0.82
N GLU A 754 11.24 -0.27 -0.45
CA GLU A 754 11.69 -1.49 -1.14
C GLU A 754 13.21 -1.56 -1.28
N VAL A 755 13.85 -0.43 -1.63
CA VAL A 755 15.31 -0.31 -1.65
C VAL A 755 15.87 -0.44 -0.24
N LEU A 756 15.28 0.24 0.76
CA LEU A 756 15.75 0.17 2.15
C LEU A 756 15.66 -1.26 2.73
N ILE A 757 14.60 -2.02 2.43
CA ILE A 757 14.46 -3.43 2.83
C ILE A 757 15.63 -4.27 2.32
N ASN A 758 15.99 -4.09 1.06
CA ASN A 758 17.06 -4.83 0.40
C ASN A 758 18.46 -4.36 0.85
N VAL A 759 18.69 -3.05 0.97
CA VAL A 759 19.96 -2.47 1.45
C VAL A 759 20.24 -2.89 2.89
N ILE A 760 19.28 -2.75 3.80
CA ILE A 760 19.42 -3.20 5.20
C ILE A 760 19.56 -4.73 5.26
N GLY A 761 18.85 -5.47 4.41
CA GLY A 761 19.02 -6.92 4.27
C GLY A 761 20.46 -7.29 3.93
N ALA A 762 21.02 -6.69 2.87
CA ALA A 762 22.41 -6.91 2.45
C ALA A 762 23.40 -6.56 3.56
N LEU A 763 23.23 -5.40 4.22
CA LEU A 763 24.09 -4.99 5.33
C LEU A 763 23.98 -5.97 6.51
N GLY A 764 22.81 -6.52 6.82
CA GLY A 764 22.61 -7.50 7.90
C GLY A 764 23.33 -8.83 7.66
N GLU A 765 23.41 -9.31 6.42
CA GLU A 765 24.23 -10.48 6.08
C GLU A 765 25.73 -10.10 6.06
N CYS A 766 26.11 -8.94 5.50
CA CYS A 766 27.50 -8.46 5.50
C CYS A 766 28.06 -8.24 6.92
N CYS A 767 27.21 -7.86 7.89
CA CYS A 767 27.57 -7.75 9.31
C CYS A 767 27.97 -9.07 9.98
N GLN A 768 27.78 -10.23 9.35
CA GLN A 768 28.31 -11.48 9.93
C GLN A 768 29.85 -11.47 9.96
N GLU A 769 30.52 -10.83 8.99
CA GLU A 769 31.98 -10.65 8.99
C GLU A 769 32.43 -9.44 9.83
N GLN A 770 33.42 -9.65 10.70
CA GLN A 770 33.88 -8.66 11.68
C GLN A 770 34.36 -7.34 11.04
N GLU A 771 35.13 -7.41 9.95
CA GLU A 771 35.70 -6.21 9.33
C GLU A 771 34.61 -5.28 8.77
N ASN A 772 33.54 -5.83 8.22
CA ASN A 772 32.38 -5.08 7.71
C ASN A 772 31.63 -4.34 8.82
N ARG A 773 31.54 -4.92 10.03
CA ARG A 773 30.99 -4.23 11.21
C ARG A 773 31.79 -2.95 11.53
N GLY A 774 33.11 -3.00 11.36
CA GLY A 774 34.01 -1.86 11.45
C GLY A 774 33.86 -0.87 10.28
N THR A 775 33.69 -1.36 9.05
CA THR A 775 33.44 -0.52 7.87
C THR A 775 32.14 0.29 8.00
N ILE A 776 31.03 -0.36 8.39
CA ILE A 776 29.74 0.31 8.61
C ILE A 776 29.84 1.39 9.70
N ARG A 777 30.64 1.16 10.75
CA ARG A 777 30.97 2.18 11.76
C ARG A 777 31.74 3.35 11.15
N ARG A 778 32.82 3.10 10.40
CA ARG A 778 33.65 4.16 9.77
C ARG A 778 32.85 5.01 8.77
N CYS A 779 31.91 4.40 8.05
CA CYS A 779 31.00 5.09 7.12
C CYS A 779 29.79 5.77 7.80
N GLY A 780 29.68 5.72 9.13
CA GLY A 780 28.59 6.35 9.89
C GLY A 780 27.22 5.64 9.82
N GLY A 781 27.16 4.45 9.21
CA GLY A 781 25.90 3.77 8.88
C GLY A 781 25.06 3.29 10.07
N ILE A 782 25.65 3.19 11.26
CA ILE A 782 24.93 2.76 12.49
C ILE A 782 23.78 3.72 12.81
N ALA A 783 23.95 5.03 12.65
CA ALA A 783 22.91 6.00 13.01
C ALA A 783 21.68 5.94 12.06
N PRO A 784 21.82 5.89 10.72
CA PRO A 784 20.72 5.57 9.82
C PRO A 784 20.06 4.21 10.12
N ILE A 785 20.82 3.15 10.41
CA ILE A 785 20.25 1.83 10.75
C ILE A 785 19.39 1.91 12.02
N VAL A 786 19.88 2.52 13.10
CA VAL A 786 19.12 2.67 14.36
C VAL A 786 17.88 3.55 14.17
N LYS A 787 17.97 4.63 13.36
CA LYS A 787 16.81 5.47 13.01
C LYS A 787 15.68 4.67 12.37
N LEU A 788 16.00 3.68 11.53
CA LEU A 788 15.00 2.84 10.84
C LEU A 788 14.26 1.84 11.75
N LEU A 789 14.67 1.67 13.02
CA LEU A 789 13.85 0.96 14.03
C LEU A 789 12.51 1.66 14.33
N THR A 790 12.35 2.92 13.90
CA THR A 790 11.10 3.70 14.02
C THR A 790 10.15 3.56 12.82
N ALA A 791 10.53 2.77 11.80
CA ALA A 791 9.72 2.55 10.60
C ALA A 791 8.41 1.79 10.89
N THR A 792 7.43 1.91 10.00
CA THR A 792 6.14 1.20 10.09
C THR A 792 6.08 -0.08 9.26
N ASN A 793 6.96 -0.22 8.26
CA ASN A 793 7.01 -1.39 7.39
C ASN A 793 7.61 -2.61 8.13
N GLN A 794 6.83 -3.68 8.20
CA GLN A 794 7.18 -4.86 9.00
C GLN A 794 8.36 -5.65 8.41
N ALA A 795 8.47 -5.74 7.09
CA ALA A 795 9.58 -6.43 6.42
C ALA A 795 10.90 -5.66 6.60
N LEU A 796 10.82 -4.31 6.57
CA LEU A 796 11.95 -3.45 6.87
C LEU A 796 12.40 -3.65 8.33
N LEU A 797 11.49 -3.59 9.30
CA LEU A 797 11.81 -3.80 10.72
C LEU A 797 12.50 -5.16 10.99
N VAL A 798 12.05 -6.25 10.36
CA VAL A 798 12.70 -7.57 10.49
C VAL A 798 14.16 -7.53 10.04
N ASN A 799 14.45 -6.85 8.92
CA ASN A 799 15.82 -6.72 8.42
C ASN A 799 16.64 -5.72 9.27
N VAL A 800 16.06 -4.61 9.73
CA VAL A 800 16.73 -3.62 10.59
C VAL A 800 17.13 -4.26 11.92
N ASN A 801 16.24 -5.04 12.54
CA ASN A 801 16.55 -5.78 13.77
C ASN A 801 17.78 -6.69 13.60
N LYS A 802 17.84 -7.45 12.49
CA LYS A 802 19.01 -8.29 12.16
C LYS A 802 20.28 -7.46 11.97
N ALA A 803 20.22 -6.34 11.25
CA ALA A 803 21.36 -5.48 11.02
C ALA A 803 21.87 -4.82 12.32
N VAL A 804 20.99 -4.32 13.18
CA VAL A 804 21.35 -3.79 14.51
C VAL A 804 22.00 -4.89 15.37
N GLY A 805 21.41 -6.09 15.40
CA GLY A 805 21.99 -7.23 16.13
C GLY A 805 23.37 -7.65 15.62
N GLY A 806 23.57 -7.68 14.30
CA GLY A 806 24.87 -7.95 13.67
C GLY A 806 25.90 -6.86 13.96
N CYS A 807 25.51 -5.58 13.90
CA CYS A 807 26.37 -4.48 14.32
C CYS A 807 26.76 -4.58 15.80
N ALA A 808 25.83 -4.93 16.68
CA ALA A 808 26.01 -5.04 18.13
C ALA A 808 26.94 -6.18 18.58
N MET A 809 27.46 -7.00 17.65
CA MET A 809 28.50 -8.00 17.95
C MET A 809 29.89 -7.39 18.17
N GLU A 810 30.15 -6.15 17.73
CA GLU A 810 31.37 -5.42 18.14
C GLU A 810 31.06 -4.50 19.35
N PRO A 811 31.86 -4.55 20.44
CA PRO A 811 31.65 -3.68 21.60
C PRO A 811 31.62 -2.18 21.28
N GLU A 812 32.50 -1.65 20.41
CA GLU A 812 32.46 -0.21 20.09
C GLU A 812 31.28 0.19 19.18
N ASN A 813 30.70 -0.76 18.43
CA ASN A 813 29.42 -0.52 17.75
C ASN A 813 28.29 -0.49 18.77
N MET A 814 28.32 -1.38 19.76
CA MET A 814 27.30 -1.46 20.79
C MET A 814 27.22 -0.18 21.63
N LEU A 815 28.37 0.46 21.93
CA LEU A 815 28.40 1.80 22.55
C LEU A 815 27.67 2.89 21.74
N ILE A 816 27.74 2.82 20.40
CA ILE A 816 27.05 3.75 19.50
C ILE A 816 25.55 3.42 19.43
N ILE A 817 25.19 2.13 19.43
CA ILE A 817 23.78 1.69 19.43
C ILE A 817 23.08 2.12 20.73
N ASP A 818 23.76 2.01 21.87
CA ASP A 818 23.26 2.43 23.19
C ASP A 818 23.04 3.96 23.26
N SER A 819 24.02 4.75 22.84
CA SER A 819 23.92 6.22 22.83
C SER A 819 22.87 6.78 21.86
N LEU A 820 22.35 5.95 20.96
CA LEU A 820 21.27 6.24 20.02
C LEU A 820 19.92 5.63 20.41
N ASP A 821 19.73 5.25 21.68
CA ASP A 821 18.51 4.61 22.20
C ASP A 821 18.14 3.27 21.54
N GLY A 822 19.07 2.65 20.80
CA GLY A 822 18.79 1.48 19.95
C GLY A 822 18.24 0.28 20.71
N VAL A 823 18.75 0.02 21.91
CA VAL A 823 18.23 -1.07 22.78
C VAL A 823 16.81 -0.76 23.26
N ARG A 824 16.52 0.50 23.61
CA ARG A 824 15.18 0.96 24.02
C ARG A 824 14.18 0.86 22.86
N LEU A 825 14.61 1.13 21.63
CA LEU A 825 13.82 0.97 20.41
C LEU A 825 13.54 -0.51 20.11
N LEU A 826 14.55 -1.39 20.19
CA LEU A 826 14.35 -2.85 20.09
C LEU A 826 13.35 -3.36 21.14
N TRP A 827 13.43 -2.88 22.39
CA TRP A 827 12.48 -3.25 23.45
C TRP A 827 11.06 -2.75 23.21
N SER A 828 10.90 -1.64 22.47
CA SER A 828 9.59 -1.17 22.00
C SER A 828 9.00 -2.12 20.95
N LEU A 829 9.83 -2.61 20.01
CA LEU A 829 9.41 -3.53 18.94
C LEU A 829 8.95 -4.90 19.45
N LEU A 830 9.34 -5.32 20.67
CA LEU A 830 8.75 -6.49 21.34
C LEU A 830 7.22 -6.38 21.55
N LYS A 831 6.67 -5.15 21.55
CA LYS A 831 5.21 -4.88 21.68
C LYS A 831 4.47 -4.90 20.33
N ASN A 832 5.17 -5.08 19.21
CA ASN A 832 4.58 -5.14 17.87
C ASN A 832 3.68 -6.39 17.71
N PRO A 833 2.49 -6.31 17.10
CA PRO A 833 1.62 -7.47 16.87
C PRO A 833 2.14 -8.52 15.87
N ASN A 834 3.19 -8.23 15.09
CA ASN A 834 3.78 -9.18 14.14
C ASN A 834 4.83 -10.10 14.83
N PRO A 835 4.63 -11.43 14.85
CA PRO A 835 5.60 -12.39 15.38
C PRO A 835 7.01 -12.26 14.80
N ASP A 836 7.16 -11.97 13.50
CA ASP A 836 8.49 -11.89 12.86
C ASP A 836 9.29 -10.71 13.40
N VAL A 837 8.62 -9.58 13.68
CA VAL A 837 9.24 -8.40 14.29
C VAL A 837 9.57 -8.66 15.76
N GLN A 838 8.69 -9.35 16.50
CA GLN A 838 8.98 -9.75 17.88
C GLN A 838 10.18 -10.72 17.97
N ALA A 839 10.22 -11.74 17.10
CA ALA A 839 11.27 -12.74 17.06
C ALA A 839 12.62 -12.14 16.63
N SER A 840 12.64 -11.25 15.65
CA SER A 840 13.86 -10.56 15.21
C SER A 840 14.34 -9.52 16.23
N ALA A 841 13.45 -8.77 16.89
CA ALA A 841 13.82 -7.83 17.95
C ALA A 841 14.39 -8.55 19.19
N ALA A 842 13.76 -9.64 19.64
CA ALA A 842 14.28 -10.48 20.73
C ALA A 842 15.64 -11.11 20.38
N TRP A 843 15.85 -11.51 19.12
CA TRP A 843 17.14 -12.01 18.65
C TRP A 843 18.22 -10.91 18.66
N ALA A 844 17.88 -9.71 18.19
CA ALA A 844 18.79 -8.56 18.17
C ALA A 844 19.23 -8.11 19.58
N LEU A 845 18.35 -8.24 20.59
CA LEU A 845 18.70 -7.96 21.97
C LEU A 845 19.79 -8.89 22.54
N CYS A 846 20.01 -10.08 21.97
CA CYS A 846 21.03 -11.01 22.48
C CYS A 846 22.45 -10.43 22.44
N PRO A 847 23.02 -10.05 21.27
CA PRO A 847 24.34 -9.40 21.21
C PRO A 847 24.36 -8.02 21.87
N CYS A 848 23.24 -7.30 21.93
CA CYS A 848 23.17 -6.04 22.66
C CYS A 848 23.37 -6.22 24.17
N VAL A 849 22.72 -7.22 24.78
CA VAL A 849 22.89 -7.53 26.22
C VAL A 849 24.25 -8.17 26.50
N GLU A 850 24.79 -8.95 25.56
CA GLU A 850 26.09 -9.63 25.73
C GLU A 850 27.30 -8.67 25.63
N ASN A 851 27.23 -7.63 24.78
CA ASN A 851 28.34 -6.68 24.57
C ASN A 851 28.16 -5.31 25.24
N ALA A 852 27.04 -5.04 25.91
CA ALA A 852 26.84 -3.78 26.65
C ALA A 852 27.61 -3.77 27.98
N LYS A 853 28.39 -2.70 28.20
CA LYS A 853 29.30 -2.55 29.36
C LYS A 853 28.62 -2.63 30.72
N ASN A 854 27.40 -2.10 30.83
CA ASN A 854 26.56 -2.11 32.04
C ASN A 854 25.24 -2.88 31.77
N SER A 855 25.30 -4.05 31.12
CA SER A 855 24.11 -4.73 30.59
C SER A 855 23.00 -5.02 31.61
N GLY A 856 23.34 -5.32 32.87
CA GLY A 856 22.38 -5.47 33.97
C GLY A 856 21.56 -4.20 34.23
N GLU A 857 22.26 -3.10 34.53
CA GLU A 857 21.66 -1.77 34.76
C GLU A 857 20.87 -1.28 33.55
N MET A 858 21.42 -1.44 32.34
CA MET A 858 20.77 -1.10 31.07
C MET A 858 19.41 -1.78 30.93
N VAL A 859 19.34 -3.09 31.16
CA VAL A 859 18.08 -3.85 31.09
C VAL A 859 17.09 -3.43 32.18
N ARG A 860 17.57 -3.17 33.40
CA ARG A 860 16.74 -2.69 34.52
C ARG A 860 16.22 -1.27 34.37
N SER A 861 16.87 -0.43 33.55
CA SER A 861 16.36 0.91 33.22
C SER A 861 15.01 0.88 32.47
N PHE A 862 14.71 -0.22 31.76
CA PHE A 862 13.47 -0.39 31.02
C PHE A 862 12.34 -0.87 31.94
N VAL A 863 11.63 0.08 32.56
CA VAL A 863 10.48 -0.18 33.44
C VAL A 863 9.43 -1.08 32.75
N GLY A 864 9.14 -2.23 33.35
CA GLY A 864 8.25 -3.27 32.79
C GLY A 864 8.85 -4.08 31.64
N GLY A 865 10.12 -3.86 31.29
CA GLY A 865 10.82 -4.55 30.20
C GLY A 865 11.04 -6.03 30.47
N LEU A 866 11.46 -6.39 31.70
CA LEU A 866 11.59 -7.77 32.14
C LEU A 866 10.23 -8.49 32.23
N GLU A 867 9.16 -7.79 32.68
CA GLU A 867 7.80 -8.33 32.65
C GLU A 867 7.35 -8.63 31.21
N LEU A 868 7.62 -7.72 30.26
CA LEU A 868 7.27 -7.91 28.85
C LEU A 868 7.93 -9.15 28.24
N ILE A 869 9.24 -9.33 28.43
CA ILE A 869 9.96 -10.45 27.80
C ILE A 869 9.56 -11.80 28.43
N VAL A 870 9.31 -11.84 29.75
CA VAL A 870 8.73 -13.02 30.42
C VAL A 870 7.29 -13.29 29.95
N ASN A 871 6.48 -12.25 29.72
CA ASN A 871 5.14 -12.39 29.15
C ASN A 871 5.15 -12.98 27.73
N LEU A 872 6.17 -12.72 26.89
CA LEU A 872 6.26 -13.30 25.56
C LEU A 872 6.45 -14.83 25.54
N LEU A 873 6.83 -15.46 26.66
CA LEU A 873 6.76 -16.92 26.86
C LEU A 873 5.32 -17.48 26.83
N LYS A 874 4.31 -16.61 26.68
CA LYS A 874 2.89 -16.95 26.43
C LYS A 874 2.50 -16.93 24.95
N SER A 875 3.43 -16.60 24.04
CA SER A 875 3.20 -16.68 22.59
C SER A 875 2.90 -18.11 22.12
N LYS A 876 2.19 -18.21 20.99
CA LYS A 876 1.96 -19.47 20.26
C LYS A 876 3.02 -19.72 19.18
N ASP A 877 3.76 -18.69 18.78
CA ASP A 877 4.75 -18.79 17.71
C ASP A 877 6.07 -19.38 18.20
N LYS A 878 6.68 -20.25 17.39
CA LYS A 878 7.88 -21.00 17.78
C LYS A 878 9.17 -20.24 17.57
N GLU A 879 9.24 -19.29 16.63
CA GLU A 879 10.42 -18.47 16.41
C GLU A 879 10.48 -17.36 17.48
N VAL A 880 9.34 -16.71 17.80
CA VAL A 880 9.22 -15.78 18.95
C VAL A 880 9.67 -16.45 20.24
N LEU A 881 9.13 -17.64 20.56
CA LEU A 881 9.54 -18.37 21.77
C LEU A 881 11.04 -18.74 21.74
N THR A 882 11.62 -19.03 20.57
CA THR A 882 13.05 -19.36 20.45
C THR A 882 13.92 -18.14 20.75
N SER A 883 13.65 -17.00 20.11
CA SER A 883 14.40 -15.76 20.33
C SER A 883 14.22 -15.20 21.74
N VAL A 884 13.01 -15.31 22.30
CA VAL A 884 12.73 -14.90 23.69
C VAL A 884 13.48 -15.77 24.69
N CYS A 885 13.58 -17.08 24.48
CA CYS A 885 14.44 -17.93 25.30
C CYS A 885 15.93 -17.56 25.16
N ALA A 886 16.42 -17.28 23.95
CA ALA A 886 17.81 -16.84 23.74
C ALA A 886 18.12 -15.50 24.44
N ALA A 887 17.18 -14.55 24.41
CA ALA A 887 17.31 -13.27 25.08
C ALA A 887 17.27 -13.43 26.61
N ILE A 888 16.33 -14.21 27.15
CA ILE A 888 16.26 -14.53 28.59
C ILE A 888 17.54 -15.24 29.06
N ALA A 889 18.10 -16.16 28.26
CA ALA A 889 19.37 -16.82 28.59
C ALA A 889 20.53 -15.83 28.71
N ASN A 890 20.58 -14.76 27.92
CA ASN A 890 21.59 -13.71 28.05
C ASN A 890 21.31 -12.75 29.22
N ILE A 891 20.05 -12.35 29.41
CA ILE A 891 19.62 -11.45 30.50
C ILE A 891 19.80 -12.11 31.87
N ALA A 892 19.60 -13.43 31.98
CA ALA A 892 19.77 -14.22 33.20
C ALA A 892 21.23 -14.44 33.64
N LYS A 893 22.21 -13.89 32.91
CA LYS A 893 23.62 -13.84 33.36
C LYS A 893 23.84 -12.81 34.49
N ASP A 894 22.92 -11.86 34.66
CA ASP A 894 22.92 -10.86 35.75
C ASP A 894 21.95 -11.30 36.86
N GLU A 895 22.42 -11.36 38.11
CA GLU A 895 21.64 -11.90 39.22
C GLU A 895 20.42 -11.02 39.57
N GLU A 896 20.55 -9.69 39.49
CA GLU A 896 19.46 -8.76 39.77
C GLU A 896 18.35 -8.82 38.70
N ASN A 897 18.73 -8.94 37.42
CA ASN A 897 17.79 -9.25 36.34
C ASN A 897 17.07 -10.58 36.58
N LEU A 898 17.79 -11.62 36.98
CA LEU A 898 17.24 -12.95 37.20
C LEU A 898 16.30 -12.99 38.41
N ALA A 899 16.57 -12.22 39.46
CA ALA A 899 15.64 -12.00 40.58
C ALA A 899 14.29 -11.46 40.08
N VAL A 900 14.29 -10.35 39.34
CA VAL A 900 13.07 -9.71 38.83
C VAL A 900 12.32 -10.61 37.82
N MET A 901 13.03 -11.36 36.96
CA MET A 901 12.39 -12.36 36.09
C MET A 901 11.77 -13.53 36.88
N THR A 902 12.36 -13.89 38.02
CA THR A 902 11.82 -14.92 38.91
C THR A 902 10.49 -14.46 39.52
N ASP A 903 10.42 -13.23 40.02
CA ASP A 903 9.19 -12.63 40.56
C ASP A 903 8.07 -12.50 39.50
N HIS A 904 8.44 -12.24 38.24
CA HIS A 904 7.51 -12.26 37.11
C HIS A 904 7.12 -13.68 36.63
N GLY A 905 7.62 -14.74 37.27
CA GLY A 905 7.20 -16.12 37.01
C GLY A 905 7.86 -16.79 35.80
N VAL A 906 9.13 -16.46 35.50
CA VAL A 906 9.87 -17.08 34.37
C VAL A 906 9.95 -18.61 34.50
N VAL A 907 10.15 -19.14 35.70
CA VAL A 907 10.31 -20.58 35.97
C VAL A 907 9.13 -21.43 35.47
N PRO A 908 7.87 -21.23 35.91
CA PRO A 908 6.73 -22.02 35.41
C PRO A 908 6.45 -21.79 33.92
N LEU A 909 6.76 -20.61 33.37
CA LEU A 909 6.57 -20.32 31.95
C LEU A 909 7.56 -21.09 31.07
N LEU A 910 8.87 -21.09 31.39
CA LEU A 910 9.86 -21.92 30.71
C LEU A 910 9.56 -23.42 30.88
N SER A 911 9.18 -23.84 32.09
CA SER A 911 8.84 -25.25 32.40
C SER A 911 7.71 -25.79 31.51
N ARG A 912 6.67 -24.97 31.28
CA ARG A 912 5.55 -25.31 30.38
C ARG A 912 5.99 -25.55 28.93
N LEU A 913 7.04 -24.86 28.46
CA LEU A 913 7.56 -25.00 27.09
C LEU A 913 8.45 -26.24 26.90
N ALA A 914 8.88 -26.90 27.99
CA ALA A 914 9.85 -28.00 27.94
C ALA A 914 9.36 -29.25 27.17
N ASN A 915 8.05 -29.38 26.94
CA ASN A 915 7.49 -30.45 26.09
C ASN A 915 7.45 -30.06 24.59
N THR A 916 8.55 -29.51 24.05
CA THR A 916 8.66 -29.13 22.64
C THR A 916 9.44 -30.13 21.77
N ASN A 917 9.17 -30.10 20.47
CA ASN A 917 9.81 -30.90 19.42
C ASN A 917 10.68 -30.09 18.44
N ASN A 918 10.74 -28.75 18.55
CA ASN A 918 11.62 -27.91 17.72
C ASN A 918 13.02 -27.82 18.34
N ASN A 919 14.04 -28.35 17.68
CA ASN A 919 15.42 -28.35 18.19
C ASN A 919 15.99 -26.94 18.42
N LYS A 920 15.67 -25.93 17.58
CA LYS A 920 16.09 -24.53 17.82
C LYS A 920 15.59 -24.06 19.20
N LEU A 921 14.31 -24.28 19.48
CA LEU A 921 13.70 -23.94 20.76
C LEU A 921 14.26 -24.79 21.90
N ARG A 922 14.51 -26.09 21.69
CA ARG A 922 15.11 -26.97 22.71
C ARG A 922 16.45 -26.46 23.21
N ARG A 923 17.33 -26.03 22.30
CA ARG A 923 18.64 -25.44 22.62
C ARG A 923 18.45 -24.24 23.54
N HIS A 924 17.81 -23.18 23.05
CA HIS A 924 17.73 -21.92 23.78
C HIS A 924 16.85 -21.98 25.04
N LEU A 925 15.86 -22.88 25.08
CA LEU A 925 15.06 -23.14 26.28
C LEU A 925 15.88 -23.86 27.36
N ALA A 926 16.72 -24.83 27.00
CA ALA A 926 17.62 -25.47 27.96
C ALA A 926 18.69 -24.47 28.46
N GLU A 927 19.26 -23.67 27.55
CA GLU A 927 20.20 -22.58 27.84
C GLU A 927 19.60 -21.55 28.82
N ALA A 928 18.35 -21.13 28.61
CA ALA A 928 17.61 -20.24 29.52
C ALA A 928 17.36 -20.89 30.90
N ILE A 929 16.92 -22.16 30.93
CA ILE A 929 16.70 -22.89 32.19
C ILE A 929 18.01 -23.05 32.97
N ALA A 930 19.13 -23.30 32.29
CA ALA A 930 20.45 -23.46 32.91
C ALA A 930 20.85 -22.21 33.72
N HIS A 931 20.83 -21.03 33.08
CA HIS A 931 21.16 -19.78 33.78
C HIS A 931 20.10 -19.43 34.84
N CYS A 932 18.80 -19.65 34.56
CA CYS A 932 17.75 -19.40 35.55
C CYS A 932 17.86 -20.28 36.81
N CYS A 933 18.55 -21.42 36.79
CA CYS A 933 18.78 -22.28 37.97
C CYS A 933 19.82 -21.75 38.96
N MET A 934 20.60 -20.73 38.58
CA MET A 934 21.64 -20.15 39.42
C MET A 934 21.07 -19.30 40.57
N TRP A 935 19.83 -18.80 40.45
CA TRP A 935 19.17 -17.96 41.45
C TRP A 935 18.31 -18.73 42.46
N GLY A 936 18.60 -18.54 43.75
CA GLY A 936 17.72 -18.90 44.88
C GLY A 936 17.15 -20.32 44.80
N SER A 937 15.83 -20.45 44.94
CA SER A 937 15.11 -21.72 44.90
C SER A 937 14.72 -22.19 43.49
N ASN A 938 15.13 -21.49 42.41
CA ASN A 938 14.64 -21.78 41.04
C ASN A 938 14.92 -23.22 40.61
N ARG A 939 16.10 -23.77 40.96
CA ARG A 939 16.46 -25.18 40.75
C ARG A 939 15.43 -26.16 41.31
N VAL A 940 14.88 -25.89 42.50
CA VAL A 940 13.85 -26.72 43.14
C VAL A 940 12.51 -26.53 42.44
N ALA A 941 12.14 -25.28 42.17
CA ALA A 941 10.90 -24.95 41.47
C ALA A 941 10.82 -25.55 40.05
N PHE A 942 11.93 -25.63 39.30
CA PHE A 942 12.02 -26.36 38.03
C PHE A 942 11.80 -27.88 38.16
N GLY A 943 12.11 -28.46 39.32
CA GLY A 943 11.78 -29.83 39.69
C GLY A 943 10.28 -30.00 39.93
N GLU A 944 9.70 -29.13 40.77
CA GLU A 944 8.28 -29.14 41.13
C GLU A 944 7.35 -28.90 39.92
N THR A 945 7.74 -28.01 39.00
CA THR A 945 7.05 -27.77 37.72
C THR A 945 7.28 -28.88 36.68
N LYS A 946 8.09 -29.90 37.02
CA LYS A 946 8.38 -31.10 36.22
C LYS A 946 9.13 -30.83 34.91
N ALA A 947 9.99 -29.80 34.87
CA ALA A 947 10.81 -29.48 33.69
C ALA A 947 11.94 -30.50 33.42
N VAL A 948 12.42 -31.20 34.46
CA VAL A 948 13.57 -32.12 34.41
C VAL A 948 13.35 -33.32 33.48
N ALA A 949 12.19 -33.97 33.54
CA ALA A 949 11.90 -35.17 32.73
C ALA A 949 11.76 -34.88 31.22
N PRO A 950 11.11 -33.78 30.78
CA PRO A 950 11.20 -33.32 29.39
C PRO A 950 12.63 -32.99 28.94
N LEU A 951 13.45 -32.31 29.76
CA LEU A 951 14.86 -32.03 29.44
C LEU A 951 15.69 -33.31 29.28
N ALA A 952 15.49 -34.32 30.15
CA ALA A 952 16.12 -35.64 30.01
C ALA A 952 15.83 -36.32 28.65
N ARG A 953 14.73 -35.98 27.98
CA ARG A 953 14.40 -36.47 26.63
C ARG A 953 15.13 -35.72 25.51
N TYR A 954 15.63 -34.51 25.76
CA TYR A 954 16.40 -33.74 24.76
C TYR A 954 17.78 -34.38 24.49
N LEU A 955 18.34 -35.11 25.46
CA LEU A 955 19.56 -35.94 25.29
C LEU A 955 19.40 -37.11 24.30
N LYS A 956 18.19 -37.31 23.75
CA LYS A 956 17.89 -38.28 22.67
C LYS A 956 17.77 -37.60 21.29
N SER A 957 18.26 -36.37 21.17
CA SER A 957 18.34 -35.65 19.90
C SER A 957 19.45 -36.23 19.00
N LYS A 958 19.59 -35.65 17.81
CA LYS A 958 20.75 -35.82 16.91
C LYS A 958 21.61 -34.55 16.81
N ASP A 959 21.24 -33.53 17.57
CA ASP A 959 21.76 -32.16 17.48
C ASP A 959 22.75 -31.89 18.63
N PRO A 960 24.06 -31.71 18.35
CA PRO A 960 25.06 -31.48 19.38
C PRO A 960 24.83 -30.21 20.21
N LEU A 961 24.26 -29.16 19.62
CA LEU A 961 23.99 -27.90 20.32
C LEU A 961 22.83 -28.06 21.31
N VAL A 962 21.84 -28.87 20.97
CA VAL A 962 20.81 -29.30 21.93
C VAL A 962 21.42 -30.14 23.04
N HIS A 963 22.37 -31.04 22.74
CA HIS A 963 23.04 -31.84 23.79
C HIS A 963 23.85 -30.97 24.75
N ARG A 964 24.69 -30.04 24.26
CA ARG A 964 25.43 -29.06 25.07
C ARG A 964 24.51 -28.27 26.00
N ALA A 965 23.49 -27.60 25.46
CA ALA A 965 22.57 -26.80 26.26
C ALA A 965 21.76 -27.64 27.26
N THR A 966 21.37 -28.86 26.89
CA THR A 966 20.65 -29.78 27.80
C THR A 966 21.54 -30.31 28.90
N ALA A 967 22.79 -30.68 28.61
CA ALA A 967 23.75 -31.14 29.61
C ALA A 967 24.06 -30.02 30.62
N LEU A 968 24.23 -28.77 30.16
CA LEU A 968 24.41 -27.60 31.02
C LEU A 968 23.18 -27.37 31.93
N ALA A 969 21.96 -27.47 31.38
CA ALA A 969 20.73 -27.35 32.17
C ALA A 969 20.60 -28.46 33.22
N LEU A 970 20.88 -29.72 32.85
CA LEU A 970 20.83 -30.86 33.76
C LEU A 970 21.97 -30.82 34.80
N TYR A 971 23.12 -30.24 34.47
CA TYR A 971 24.18 -29.98 35.45
C TYR A 971 23.71 -28.98 36.52
N GLN A 972 23.21 -27.81 36.13
CA GLN A 972 22.71 -26.79 37.07
C GLN A 972 21.51 -27.31 37.91
N LEU A 973 20.60 -28.08 37.29
CA LEU A 973 19.49 -28.72 38.00
C LEU A 973 19.95 -29.83 38.97
N SER A 974 21.08 -30.50 38.70
CA SER A 974 21.59 -31.62 39.52
C SER A 974 22.19 -31.19 40.85
N GLU A 975 22.37 -29.90 41.11
CA GLU A 975 22.73 -29.42 42.45
C GLU A 975 21.60 -29.63 43.48
N ASP A 976 20.35 -29.84 43.04
CA ASP A 976 19.25 -30.28 43.90
C ASP A 976 19.15 -31.82 43.98
N PRO A 977 19.02 -32.41 45.19
CA PRO A 977 18.86 -33.85 45.37
C PRO A 977 17.62 -34.46 44.72
N ASN A 978 16.48 -33.78 44.71
CA ASN A 978 15.23 -34.34 44.15
C ASN A 978 15.30 -34.40 42.62
N ASN A 979 15.85 -33.36 42.00
CA ASN A 979 16.16 -33.33 40.58
C ASN A 979 17.09 -34.47 40.16
N CYS A 980 18.13 -34.78 40.96
CA CYS A 980 19.00 -35.93 40.71
C CYS A 980 18.25 -37.27 40.67
N VAL A 981 17.25 -37.47 41.56
CA VAL A 981 16.40 -38.68 41.54
C VAL A 981 15.60 -38.75 40.24
N ILE A 982 14.93 -37.65 39.86
CA ILE A 982 14.14 -37.57 38.61
C ILE A 982 15.01 -37.83 37.38
N MET A 983 16.25 -37.33 37.34
CA MET A 983 17.21 -37.60 36.26
C MET A 983 17.61 -39.08 36.21
N HIS A 984 17.83 -39.71 37.36
CA HIS A 984 18.17 -41.13 37.44
C HIS A 984 17.02 -42.01 36.92
N GLU A 985 15.78 -41.75 37.36
CA GLU A 985 14.57 -42.44 36.89
C GLU A 985 14.35 -42.30 35.37
N ASN A 986 14.68 -41.14 34.80
CA ASN A 986 14.59 -40.90 33.36
C ASN A 986 15.78 -41.46 32.55
N GLY A 987 16.74 -42.14 33.20
CA GLY A 987 17.86 -42.81 32.57
C GLY A 987 18.98 -41.89 32.07
N VAL A 988 19.04 -40.64 32.55
CA VAL A 988 19.98 -39.59 32.10
C VAL A 988 21.44 -40.06 32.15
N VAL A 989 21.82 -40.78 33.21
CA VAL A 989 23.21 -41.22 33.46
C VAL A 989 23.79 -42.02 32.27
N LYS A 990 23.00 -42.90 31.63
CA LYS A 990 23.49 -43.69 30.49
C LYS A 990 23.74 -42.84 29.24
N LEU A 991 22.99 -41.75 29.07
CA LEU A 991 23.16 -40.83 27.94
C LEU A 991 24.36 -39.90 28.19
N LEU A 992 24.48 -39.35 29.40
CA LEU A 992 25.62 -38.49 29.76
C LEU A 992 26.95 -39.26 29.77
N LEU A 993 26.99 -40.53 30.16
CA LEU A 993 28.21 -41.35 30.09
C LEU A 993 28.78 -41.47 28.66
N ALA A 994 27.92 -41.48 27.64
CA ALA A 994 28.37 -41.42 26.25
C ALA A 994 28.84 -40.01 25.84
N MET A 995 28.29 -38.96 26.44
CA MET A 995 28.62 -37.55 26.17
C MET A 995 29.91 -37.08 26.87
N VAL A 996 30.36 -37.75 27.93
CA VAL A 996 31.71 -37.54 28.50
C VAL A 996 32.80 -37.91 27.48
N GLY A 997 32.52 -38.82 26.54
CA GLY A 997 33.39 -39.12 25.39
C GLY A 997 33.27 -38.17 24.19
N SER A 998 32.62 -37.01 24.36
CA SER A 998 32.47 -36.00 23.29
C SER A 998 33.76 -35.21 23.06
N THR A 999 33.86 -34.59 21.88
CA THR A 999 34.91 -33.63 21.49
C THR A 999 34.48 -32.16 21.66
N ASP A 1000 33.36 -31.91 22.34
CA ASP A 1000 32.96 -30.57 22.80
C ASP A 1000 33.22 -30.52 24.31
N ASP A 1001 34.28 -29.80 24.70
CA ASP A 1001 34.76 -29.67 26.09
C ASP A 1001 33.64 -29.22 27.04
N THR A 1002 32.75 -28.34 26.59
CA THR A 1002 31.66 -27.81 27.42
C THR A 1002 30.53 -28.80 27.62
N LEU A 1003 30.29 -29.68 26.65
CA LEU A 1003 29.40 -30.83 26.79
C LEU A 1003 30.05 -31.91 27.68
N GLN A 1004 31.34 -32.16 27.55
CA GLN A 1004 32.08 -33.08 28.40
C GLN A 1004 32.07 -32.63 29.87
N GLU A 1005 32.39 -31.37 30.14
CA GLU A 1005 32.39 -30.80 31.50
C GLU A 1005 31.00 -30.85 32.13
N ALA A 1006 29.96 -30.38 31.44
CA ALA A 1006 28.60 -30.41 31.95
C ALA A 1006 28.07 -31.84 32.18
N ALA A 1007 28.39 -32.78 31.28
CA ALA A 1007 28.03 -34.19 31.46
C ALA A 1007 28.75 -34.82 32.66
N ALA A 1008 30.06 -34.57 32.81
CA ALA A 1008 30.85 -35.06 33.93
C ALA A 1008 30.41 -34.46 35.27
N GLY A 1009 30.15 -33.15 35.33
CA GLY A 1009 29.65 -32.45 36.51
C GLY A 1009 28.28 -32.97 36.97
N CYS A 1010 27.34 -33.16 36.03
CA CYS A 1010 26.03 -33.73 36.32
C CYS A 1010 26.13 -35.19 36.85
N ILE A 1011 26.97 -36.03 36.23
CA ILE A 1011 27.24 -37.40 36.73
C ILE A 1011 27.87 -37.35 38.13
N ALA A 1012 28.81 -36.44 38.38
CA ALA A 1012 29.46 -36.29 39.68
C ALA A 1012 28.46 -35.92 40.78
N ASN A 1013 27.52 -35.00 40.50
CA ASN A 1013 26.45 -34.64 41.44
C ASN A 1013 25.53 -35.83 41.73
N ILE A 1014 25.06 -36.55 40.70
CA ILE A 1014 24.25 -37.76 40.87
C ILE A 1014 24.99 -38.83 41.69
N ARG A 1015 26.31 -39.04 41.46
CA ARG A 1015 27.08 -40.01 42.24
C ARG A 1015 27.37 -39.54 43.67
N ARG A 1016 27.55 -38.24 43.92
CA ARG A 1016 27.66 -37.65 45.28
C ARG A 1016 26.40 -37.94 46.08
N LEU A 1017 25.21 -37.74 45.51
CA LEU A 1017 23.94 -38.06 46.15
C LEU A 1017 23.81 -39.57 46.45
N ALA A 1018 24.16 -40.43 45.47
CA ALA A 1018 24.14 -41.87 45.67
C ALA A 1018 25.08 -42.31 46.80
N LEU A 1019 26.31 -41.76 46.86
CA LEU A 1019 27.28 -42.03 47.93
C LEU A 1019 26.81 -41.51 49.31
N ALA A 1020 26.15 -40.35 49.36
CA ALA A 1020 25.56 -39.86 50.60
C ALA A 1020 24.41 -40.76 51.08
N THR A 1021 23.59 -41.25 50.15
CA THR A 1021 22.48 -42.19 50.42
C THR A 1021 22.99 -43.58 50.83
N GLU A 1022 24.08 -44.05 50.24
CA GLU A 1022 24.77 -45.29 50.64
C GLU A 1022 25.32 -45.16 52.06
N LYS A 1023 26.01 -44.05 52.38
CA LYS A 1023 26.52 -43.79 53.74
C LYS A 1023 25.39 -43.73 54.77
N ALA A 1024 24.31 -42.99 54.51
CA ALA A 1024 23.17 -42.87 55.41
C ALA A 1024 22.29 -44.14 55.56
N LYS A 1025 22.65 -45.25 54.87
CA LYS A 1025 22.00 -46.56 55.00
C LYS A 1025 22.87 -47.63 55.68
N TYR A 1026 24.18 -47.40 55.80
CA TYR A 1026 25.15 -48.39 56.26
C TYR A 1026 26.16 -47.85 57.30
N GLY A 1027 26.00 -46.61 57.74
CA GLY A 1027 26.71 -45.99 58.87
C GLY A 1027 25.75 -45.18 59.73
#